data_AF-A0A975JWL0-F1
#
_entry.id   AF-A0A975JWL0-F1
#
_cell.length_a   1.000
_cell.length_b   1.000
_cell.length_c   1.000
_cell.angle_alpha   90.00
_cell.angle_beta   90.00
_cell.angle_gamma   90.00
#
_symmetry.space_group_name_H-M   'P 1'
#
loop_
_entity.id
_entity.type
_entity.pdbx_description
1 polymer ?
#
loop_
_entity_poly.entity_id
_entity_poly.type
_entity_poly.pdbx_seq_one_letter_code
_entity_poly.pdbx_strand_id
1 'polypeptide(L)'
;MDSKLIGMIKDVVDAGKRRGLLHLDSKDEELDGRSITLDGRPVTSFSSCSYLGLEFHPALVDGVAEAVKRYGTQFSCSRAYVSNPLYAEVEALLSELFGGYALVTPTTTLGHLTALPVLADERDAIVLDHQVHHSVHLGANQARAGGTRVELVRHDHLDQACDTIRQLANRHRTVWFGLDGVYSMFGDMAPTQLLEEILAVAPNVRLYVDDAHGMSWAGRHGRGSFLSRFPLNDRVVIATSLNKGFGAGGGCLVFSDPEERDLVRTTGGPLIFSGPMQPPMMGAVRAAALIHLSPEIIERQAALRAGVDRVNTRLCDTGLPPMAVNESPIFFLQCGLPRVVYEVAKRMLDDGLYVNCSVFPSVPMKRGGIRLSVTAAHTLAEIDQAIDRLAFHIPAVLRDFGVADGQLADDFANAIPREAVADTPPEGNGLRMKIATSIHQIDRATWDAVLGDAAHCSWDAMAAAEAIYGGENAAPEHRWRFRYLVIRDRSGQVVSATFLTALLSKDDMLSAEDVSREIEERRATDPYYLTSKVIMAGSTLSEGNHIYLDRTGPWRDALRMIVAAAEEEAERCEASTIMLRDFPDGDTEMDAFMLDEGFAKVPILDTHTLALDGADEKTWYAGLDKKKRNQLRPALEHVDDTEVSFHGTGLAPLTTEETVHLHDLFEQLAARKLRINVFRVPPSLLPEMLCNPSWELGVVRIRADAAGPQQPVAFWAAHKHGHTYAPLLCGLDDAWRHRDIYRLMLLQLIRRARALSMRKLRLGMDGEIEKRRLGARTERICLYVRTSDDYHGALLNDTVAAVATSRKSH
;
A
#
# COMPACT_ATOMS: atom_id res chain seq x y z
N MET A 1 6.48 -9.95 -3.66
CA MET A 1 6.34 -8.47 -3.66
C MET A 1 6.48 -7.95 -5.07
N ASP A 2 5.66 -6.98 -5.46
CA ASP A 2 5.82 -6.27 -6.73
C ASP A 2 7.11 -5.44 -6.74
N SER A 3 7.78 -5.39 -7.88
CA SER A 3 8.92 -4.52 -8.19
C SER A 3 8.72 -3.06 -7.77
N LYS A 4 7.49 -2.53 -7.90
CA LYS A 4 7.15 -1.16 -7.51
C LYS A 4 7.25 -0.93 -6.00
N LEU A 5 6.69 -1.85 -5.21
CA LEU A 5 6.76 -1.82 -3.75
C LEU A 5 8.21 -1.94 -3.26
N ILE A 6 9.02 -2.79 -3.90
CA ILE A 6 10.45 -2.92 -3.58
C ILE A 6 11.18 -1.58 -3.78
N GLY A 7 10.92 -0.88 -4.89
CA GLY A 7 11.49 0.45 -5.14
C GLY A 7 11.11 1.47 -4.05
N MET A 8 9.83 1.52 -3.70
CA MET A 8 9.32 2.42 -2.66
C MET A 8 9.94 2.15 -1.28
N ILE A 9 10.00 0.88 -0.85
CA ILE A 9 10.64 0.48 0.41
C ILE A 9 12.11 0.89 0.40
N LYS A 10 12.81 0.63 -0.71
CA LYS A 10 14.22 1.00 -0.86
C LYS A 10 14.42 2.51 -0.73
N ASP A 11 13.57 3.33 -1.35
CA ASP A 11 13.70 4.79 -1.31
C ASP A 11 13.49 5.35 0.10
N VAL A 12 12.49 4.85 0.84
CA VAL A 12 12.25 5.23 2.24
C VAL A 12 13.43 4.82 3.13
N VAL A 13 13.90 3.58 3.00
CA VAL A 13 15.04 3.05 3.77
C VAL A 13 16.33 3.81 3.46
N ASP A 14 16.62 4.06 2.18
CA ASP A 14 17.80 4.82 1.79
C ASP A 14 17.74 6.27 2.25
N ALA A 15 16.55 6.87 2.33
CA ALA A 15 16.35 8.19 2.91
C ALA A 15 16.71 8.23 4.40
N GLY A 16 16.37 7.20 5.17
CA GLY A 16 16.79 7.07 6.58
C GLY A 16 18.28 6.74 6.74
N LYS A 17 18.85 5.89 5.87
CA LYS A 17 20.29 5.59 5.84
C LYS A 17 21.15 6.81 5.58
N ARG A 18 20.80 7.63 4.57
CA ARG A 18 21.50 8.89 4.26
C ARG A 18 21.50 9.87 5.44
N ARG A 19 20.53 9.76 6.34
CA ARG A 19 20.40 10.58 7.55
C ARG A 19 21.10 9.96 8.78
N GLY A 20 21.65 8.76 8.67
CA GLY A 20 22.30 8.06 9.78
C GLY A 20 21.30 7.54 10.82
N LEU A 21 20.12 7.10 10.39
CA LEU A 21 19.03 6.68 11.31
C LEU A 21 18.55 5.24 11.09
N LEU A 22 18.90 4.62 9.97
CA LEU A 22 18.51 3.25 9.64
C LEU A 22 19.72 2.45 9.16
N HIS A 23 19.68 1.13 9.37
CA HIS A 23 20.77 0.20 9.06
C HIS A 23 22.09 0.63 9.71
N LEU A 24 22.01 0.97 11.00
CA LEU A 24 23.17 1.35 11.79
C LEU A 24 23.86 0.12 12.34
N ASP A 25 25.18 0.21 12.46
CA ASP A 25 26.01 -0.81 13.08
C ASP A 25 26.49 -0.32 14.44
N SER A 26 26.13 -1.04 15.51
CA SER A 26 26.77 -0.85 16.81
C SER A 26 28.26 -1.21 16.71
N LYS A 27 29.10 -0.44 17.41
CA LYS A 27 30.58 -0.59 17.43
C LYS A 27 31.09 -1.14 18.76
N ASP A 28 30.21 -1.73 19.56
CA ASP A 28 30.53 -2.24 20.89
C ASP A 28 31.28 -3.58 20.81
N GLU A 29 32.30 -3.76 21.66
CA GLU A 29 32.97 -5.05 21.85
C GLU A 29 32.16 -5.98 22.77
N GLU A 30 31.44 -5.40 23.72
CA GLU A 30 30.54 -6.07 24.66
C GLU A 30 29.22 -5.29 24.75
N LEU A 31 28.10 -6.01 24.81
CA LEU A 31 26.76 -5.41 24.96
C LEU A 31 26.28 -5.58 26.41
N ASP A 32 25.60 -4.56 26.94
CA ASP A 32 25.02 -4.56 28.29
C ASP A 32 23.48 -4.59 28.30
N GLY A 33 22.85 -4.63 27.11
CA GLY A 33 21.40 -4.64 26.92
C GLY A 33 20.70 -3.29 27.12
N ARG A 34 21.45 -2.22 27.40
CA ARG A 34 20.92 -0.88 27.73
C ARG A 34 21.51 0.23 26.86
N SER A 35 22.82 0.21 26.62
CA SER A 35 23.54 1.19 25.83
C SER A 35 24.19 0.55 24.61
N ILE A 36 24.32 1.34 23.53
CA ILE A 36 25.02 0.95 22.30
C ILE A 36 25.88 2.11 21.82
N THR A 37 26.95 1.82 21.09
CA THR A 37 27.84 2.83 20.49
C THR A 37 27.53 2.99 19.00
N LEU A 38 26.99 4.15 18.63
CA LEU A 38 26.68 4.52 17.23
C LEU A 38 27.62 5.64 16.79
N ASP A 39 28.30 5.47 15.66
CA ASP A 39 29.29 6.43 15.13
C ASP A 39 30.31 6.92 16.19
N GLY A 40 30.75 5.99 17.05
CA GLY A 40 31.72 6.27 18.11
C GLY A 40 31.16 7.00 19.34
N ARG A 41 29.83 7.16 19.46
CA ARG A 41 29.17 7.78 20.61
C ARG A 41 28.29 6.77 21.34
N PRO A 42 28.44 6.60 22.67
CA PRO A 42 27.52 5.79 23.45
C PRO A 42 26.16 6.48 23.55
N VAL A 43 25.10 5.71 23.35
CA VAL A 43 23.71 6.17 23.42
C VAL A 43 22.86 5.15 24.19
N THR A 44 21.84 5.62 24.91
CA THR A 44 20.86 4.74 25.57
C THR A 44 19.85 4.27 24.54
N SER A 45 19.62 2.95 24.45
CA SER A 45 18.82 2.35 23.39
C SER A 45 17.43 1.95 23.86
N PHE A 46 16.41 2.62 23.33
CA PHE A 46 15.00 2.29 23.52
C PHE A 46 14.43 1.45 22.36
N SER A 47 15.27 0.64 21.71
CA SER A 47 14.88 -0.18 20.55
C SER A 47 14.74 -1.67 20.84
N SER A 48 15.24 -2.15 21.98
CA SER A 48 15.34 -3.57 22.29
C SER A 48 13.95 -4.19 22.54
N CYS A 49 13.76 -5.40 22.00
CA CYS A 49 12.59 -6.24 22.32
C CYS A 49 12.90 -7.28 23.42
N SER A 50 14.09 -7.22 24.04
CA SER A 50 14.40 -8.03 25.21
C SER A 50 13.88 -7.36 26.49
N TYR A 51 12.57 -7.46 26.69
CA TYR A 51 11.88 -6.73 27.73
C TYR A 51 12.39 -7.02 29.14
N LEU A 52 12.83 -8.26 29.41
CA LEU A 52 13.39 -8.64 30.71
C LEU A 52 14.93 -8.71 30.75
N GLY A 53 15.61 -8.51 29.60
CA GLY A 53 17.07 -8.56 29.50
C GLY A 53 17.68 -9.91 29.89
N LEU A 54 16.97 -11.02 29.65
CA LEU A 54 17.39 -12.35 30.12
C LEU A 54 18.59 -12.92 29.36
N GLU A 55 18.87 -12.47 28.14
CA GLU A 55 19.99 -12.92 27.31
C GLU A 55 21.37 -12.70 27.95
N PHE A 56 21.47 -11.74 28.89
CA PHE A 56 22.68 -11.48 29.67
C PHE A 56 22.68 -12.19 31.04
N HIS A 57 21.63 -12.93 31.36
CA HIS A 57 21.53 -13.61 32.64
C HIS A 57 22.59 -14.72 32.76
N PRO A 58 23.35 -14.81 33.88
CA PRO A 58 24.40 -15.81 34.04
C PRO A 58 23.91 -17.25 33.82
N ALA A 59 22.71 -17.59 34.30
CA ALA A 59 22.16 -18.94 34.11
C ALA A 59 21.90 -19.28 32.63
N LEU A 60 21.57 -18.30 31.79
CA LEU A 60 21.41 -18.52 30.34
C LEU A 60 22.76 -18.75 29.68
N VAL A 61 23.76 -17.93 30.00
CA VAL A 61 25.15 -18.08 29.51
C VAL A 61 25.71 -19.45 29.90
N ASP A 62 25.52 -19.87 31.16
CA ASP A 62 25.93 -21.17 31.64
C ASP A 62 25.18 -22.31 30.93
N GLY A 63 23.87 -22.14 30.70
CA GLY A 63 23.06 -23.09 29.94
C GLY A 63 23.54 -23.28 28.50
N VAL A 64 23.90 -22.18 27.82
CA VAL A 64 24.54 -22.21 26.49
C VAL A 64 25.85 -22.98 26.55
N ALA A 65 26.74 -22.62 27.49
CA ALA A 65 28.06 -23.25 27.62
C ALA A 65 27.97 -24.75 27.94
N GLU A 66 27.02 -25.15 28.80
CA GLU A 66 26.77 -26.55 29.13
C GLU A 66 26.28 -27.33 27.91
N ALA A 67 25.31 -26.78 27.17
CA ALA A 67 24.77 -27.42 25.98
C ALA A 67 25.83 -27.57 24.87
N VAL A 68 26.71 -26.58 24.69
CA VAL A 68 27.87 -26.69 23.77
C VAL A 68 28.77 -27.87 24.18
N LYS A 69 29.10 -27.98 25.48
CA LYS A 69 29.99 -29.05 25.98
C LYS A 69 29.37 -30.43 25.81
N ARG A 70 28.06 -30.57 25.97
CA ARG A 70 27.35 -31.86 25.93
C ARG A 70 26.94 -32.30 24.53
N TYR A 71 26.53 -31.35 23.69
CA TYR A 71 25.85 -31.63 22.42
C TYR A 71 26.51 -30.97 21.20
N GLY A 72 27.58 -30.21 21.41
CA GLY A 72 28.24 -29.44 20.36
C GLY A 72 27.48 -28.17 19.98
N THR A 73 28.04 -27.42 19.04
CA THR A 73 27.43 -26.17 18.53
C THR A 73 26.24 -26.44 17.62
N GLN A 74 26.16 -27.63 17.02
CA GLN A 74 25.11 -28.01 16.09
C GLN A 74 24.79 -29.51 16.18
N PHE A 75 23.51 -29.84 16.03
CA PHE A 75 23.03 -31.21 15.83
C PHE A 75 22.50 -31.34 14.39
N SER A 76 23.36 -31.74 13.46
CA SER A 76 23.09 -31.76 12.01
C SER A 76 22.20 -32.93 11.58
N CYS A 77 21.00 -33.05 12.15
CA CYS A 77 19.99 -34.03 11.77
C CYS A 77 18.61 -33.38 11.81
N SER A 78 17.76 -33.69 10.82
CA SER A 78 16.37 -33.26 10.86
C SER A 78 15.64 -33.92 12.03
N ARG A 79 14.78 -33.15 12.71
CA ARG A 79 13.96 -33.63 13.83
C ARG A 79 13.04 -34.77 13.42
N ALA A 80 12.70 -34.89 12.13
CA ALA A 80 11.90 -35.97 11.59
C ALA A 80 12.61 -37.34 11.65
N TYR A 81 13.94 -37.37 11.61
CA TYR A 81 14.71 -38.61 11.75
C TYR A 81 15.11 -38.86 13.20
N VAL A 82 15.82 -37.91 13.80
CA VAL A 82 16.32 -38.00 15.18
C VAL A 82 16.34 -36.59 15.77
N SER A 83 15.80 -36.43 16.97
CA SER A 83 15.84 -35.15 17.70
C SER A 83 16.95 -35.15 18.75
N ASN A 84 17.56 -33.99 18.97
CA ASN A 84 18.43 -33.78 20.13
C ASN A 84 17.62 -33.98 21.43
N PRO A 85 18.16 -34.68 22.46
CA PRO A 85 17.42 -34.95 23.69
C PRO A 85 16.96 -33.70 24.46
N LEU A 86 17.62 -32.54 24.28
CA LEU A 86 17.20 -31.28 24.90
C LEU A 86 15.80 -30.84 24.51
N TYR A 87 15.30 -31.23 23.32
CA TYR A 87 13.94 -30.88 22.91
C TYR A 87 12.89 -31.39 23.90
N ALA A 88 13.01 -32.64 24.35
CA ALA A 88 12.03 -33.24 25.25
C ALA A 88 12.00 -32.53 26.62
N GLU A 89 13.17 -32.18 27.15
CA GLU A 89 13.28 -31.46 28.42
C GLU A 89 12.75 -30.02 28.30
N VAL A 90 13.12 -29.31 27.24
CA VAL A 90 12.67 -27.93 26.98
C VAL A 90 11.16 -27.89 26.74
N GLU A 91 10.62 -28.76 25.90
CA GLU A 91 9.19 -28.80 25.59
C GLU A 91 8.37 -29.18 26.82
N ALA A 92 8.88 -30.02 27.73
CA ALA A 92 8.23 -30.30 29.01
C ALA A 92 8.16 -29.06 29.92
N LEU A 93 9.28 -28.33 30.09
CA LEU A 93 9.32 -27.11 30.90
C LEU A 93 8.43 -26.01 30.32
N LEU A 94 8.43 -25.83 29.01
CA LEU A 94 7.55 -24.87 28.33
C LEU A 94 6.09 -25.29 28.47
N SER A 95 5.79 -26.59 28.38
CA SER A 95 4.42 -27.09 28.59
C SER A 95 3.90 -26.77 29.99
N GLU A 96 4.74 -26.96 31.01
CA GLU A 96 4.44 -26.55 32.40
C GLU A 96 4.21 -25.04 32.52
N LEU A 97 5.08 -24.23 31.91
CA LEU A 97 5.02 -22.77 31.94
C LEU A 97 3.69 -22.26 31.34
N PHE A 98 3.34 -22.73 30.15
CA PHE A 98 2.16 -22.26 29.43
C PHE A 98 0.86 -22.93 29.92
N GLY A 99 0.93 -24.11 30.52
CA GLY A 99 -0.24 -24.92 30.89
C GLY A 99 -0.90 -25.60 29.69
N GLY A 100 -0.12 -25.95 28.68
CA GLY A 100 -0.55 -26.61 27.44
C GLY A 100 0.59 -27.45 26.85
N TYR A 101 0.44 -27.94 25.62
CA TYR A 101 1.45 -28.77 24.95
C TYR A 101 2.33 -27.91 24.06
N ALA A 102 3.59 -27.73 24.47
CA ALA A 102 4.55 -26.91 23.75
C ALA A 102 5.23 -27.68 22.58
N LEU A 103 5.49 -26.94 21.51
CA LEU A 103 6.29 -27.38 20.36
C LEU A 103 7.29 -26.29 20.00
N VAL A 104 8.57 -26.56 20.24
CA VAL A 104 9.65 -25.61 19.94
C VAL A 104 9.86 -25.56 18.43
N THR A 105 10.13 -24.37 17.90
CA THR A 105 10.39 -24.14 16.48
C THR A 105 11.67 -23.30 16.32
N PRO A 106 12.42 -23.42 15.20
CA PRO A 106 13.71 -22.73 15.09
C PRO A 106 13.61 -21.20 15.08
N THR A 107 12.46 -20.65 14.65
CA THR A 107 12.05 -19.25 14.81
C THR A 107 10.53 -19.18 14.86
N THR A 108 9.95 -18.10 15.40
CA THR A 108 8.49 -17.87 15.37
C THR A 108 7.94 -17.87 13.94
N THR A 109 8.66 -17.27 12.98
CA THR A 109 8.30 -17.30 11.55
C THR A 109 8.18 -18.72 11.00
N LEU A 110 9.16 -19.58 11.28
CA LEU A 110 9.09 -20.98 10.88
C LEU A 110 7.99 -21.73 11.64
N GLY A 111 7.63 -21.30 12.85
CA GLY A 111 6.47 -21.79 13.58
C GLY A 111 5.15 -21.57 12.85
N HIS A 112 4.89 -20.37 12.35
CA HIS A 112 3.67 -20.12 11.56
C HIS A 112 3.63 -20.90 10.25
N LEU A 113 4.77 -20.97 9.54
CA LEU A 113 4.91 -21.75 8.31
C LEU A 113 4.78 -23.27 8.55
N THR A 114 5.00 -23.72 9.78
CA THR A 114 4.78 -25.11 10.20
C THR A 114 3.31 -25.35 10.54
N ALA A 115 2.68 -24.44 11.29
CA ALA A 115 1.36 -24.65 11.85
C ALA A 115 0.23 -24.38 10.86
N LEU A 116 0.19 -23.18 10.25
CA LEU A 116 -0.99 -22.72 9.51
C LEU A 116 -1.35 -23.63 8.32
N PRO A 117 -0.40 -24.10 7.48
CA PRO A 117 -0.73 -25.02 6.38
C PRO A 117 -1.16 -26.43 6.80
N VAL A 118 -0.96 -26.79 8.08
CA VAL A 118 -1.39 -28.08 8.65
C VAL A 118 -2.73 -27.93 9.36
N LEU A 119 -2.95 -26.80 10.04
CA LEU A 119 -4.17 -26.50 10.79
C LEU A 119 -5.34 -26.11 9.90
N ALA A 120 -5.09 -25.65 8.67
CA ALA A 120 -6.10 -25.29 7.71
C ALA A 120 -5.77 -25.86 6.33
N ASP A 121 -6.68 -26.69 5.79
CA ASP A 121 -6.60 -27.26 4.45
C ASP A 121 -7.67 -26.65 3.52
N GLU A 122 -7.90 -27.23 2.34
CA GLU A 122 -8.87 -26.75 1.35
C GLU A 122 -10.34 -26.78 1.82
N ARG A 123 -10.62 -27.45 2.95
CA ARG A 123 -11.96 -27.51 3.57
C ARG A 123 -12.15 -26.47 4.66
N ASP A 124 -11.11 -25.73 5.01
CA ASP A 124 -11.11 -24.73 6.07
C ASP A 124 -10.97 -23.31 5.50
N ALA A 125 -11.16 -22.32 6.37
CA ALA A 125 -10.89 -20.93 6.06
C ALA A 125 -10.05 -20.25 7.14
N ILE A 126 -9.31 -19.21 6.76
CA ILE A 126 -8.55 -18.32 7.65
C ILE A 126 -9.07 -16.90 7.42
N VAL A 127 -9.39 -16.20 8.49
CA VAL A 127 -9.66 -14.76 8.51
C VAL A 127 -8.52 -14.12 9.31
N LEU A 128 -7.81 -13.16 8.71
CA LEU A 128 -6.71 -12.48 9.39
C LEU A 128 -7.08 -11.03 9.67
N ASP A 129 -6.71 -10.54 10.85
CA ASP A 129 -6.48 -9.12 11.00
C ASP A 129 -5.39 -8.67 10.01
N HIS A 130 -5.65 -7.65 9.20
CA HIS A 130 -4.66 -7.16 8.24
C HIS A 130 -3.34 -6.69 8.88
N GLN A 131 -3.34 -6.24 10.14
CA GLN A 131 -2.14 -5.82 10.88
C GLN A 131 -1.44 -6.96 11.64
N VAL A 132 -1.97 -8.19 11.60
CA VAL A 132 -1.28 -9.36 12.18
C VAL A 132 0.13 -9.47 11.61
N HIS A 133 1.09 -9.94 12.43
CA HIS A 133 2.49 -9.94 12.03
C HIS A 133 2.72 -10.61 10.67
N HIS A 134 3.62 -10.05 9.87
CA HIS A 134 3.85 -10.49 8.48
C HIS A 134 4.14 -11.99 8.35
N SER A 135 4.74 -12.63 9.35
CA SER A 135 4.98 -14.08 9.32
C SER A 135 3.71 -14.93 9.43
N VAL A 136 2.64 -14.43 10.04
CA VAL A 136 1.32 -15.07 10.04
C VAL A 136 0.72 -15.00 8.63
N HIS A 137 0.81 -13.84 7.97
CA HIS A 137 0.45 -13.70 6.56
C HIS A 137 1.21 -14.67 5.67
N LEU A 138 2.51 -14.89 5.91
CA LEU A 138 3.31 -15.86 5.14
C LEU A 138 2.80 -17.30 5.32
N GLY A 139 2.48 -17.71 6.56
CA GLY A 139 1.91 -19.03 6.84
C GLY A 139 0.52 -19.22 6.22
N ALA A 140 -0.35 -18.21 6.32
CA ALA A 140 -1.68 -18.24 5.71
C ALA A 140 -1.62 -18.25 4.18
N ASN A 141 -0.69 -17.51 3.58
CA ASN A 141 -0.46 -17.56 2.13
C ASN A 141 0.03 -18.93 1.66
N GLN A 142 0.84 -19.63 2.47
CA GLN A 142 1.22 -21.00 2.18
C GLN A 142 0.01 -21.95 2.28
N ALA A 143 -0.87 -21.79 3.27
CA ALA A 143 -2.12 -22.56 3.36
C ALA A 143 -3.04 -22.28 2.15
N ARG A 144 -3.17 -21.01 1.75
CA ARG A 144 -3.90 -20.60 0.53
C ARG A 144 -3.37 -21.28 -0.72
N ALA A 145 -2.04 -21.41 -0.85
CA ALA A 145 -1.44 -22.14 -1.96
C ALA A 145 -1.82 -23.63 -1.99
N GLY A 146 -2.21 -24.19 -0.83
CA GLY A 146 -2.79 -25.53 -0.70
C GLY A 146 -4.31 -25.60 -0.93
N GLY A 147 -4.99 -24.48 -1.19
CA GLY A 147 -6.43 -24.42 -1.46
C GLY A 147 -7.28 -23.82 -0.34
N THR A 148 -6.70 -23.45 0.81
CA THR A 148 -7.44 -22.84 1.93
C THR A 148 -7.99 -21.46 1.54
N ARG A 149 -9.24 -21.17 1.90
CA ARG A 149 -9.81 -19.82 1.75
C ARG A 149 -9.16 -18.90 2.78
N VAL A 150 -8.63 -17.75 2.36
CA VAL A 150 -8.05 -16.76 3.28
C VAL A 150 -8.61 -15.38 2.98
N GLU A 151 -9.16 -14.73 4.01
CA GLU A 151 -9.74 -13.38 3.98
C GLU A 151 -9.00 -12.44 4.94
N LEU A 152 -9.06 -11.13 4.67
CA LEU A 152 -8.55 -10.10 5.56
C LEU A 152 -9.72 -9.30 6.16
N VAL A 153 -9.54 -8.84 7.40
CA VAL A 153 -10.43 -7.88 8.07
C VAL A 153 -9.62 -6.69 8.58
N ARG A 154 -10.25 -5.52 8.65
CA ARG A 154 -9.57 -4.28 9.03
C ARG A 154 -9.38 -4.23 10.55
N HIS A 155 -8.21 -3.77 10.99
CA HIS A 155 -7.77 -3.77 12.39
C HIS A 155 -8.59 -2.80 13.25
N ASP A 156 -8.97 -1.65 12.71
CA ASP A 156 -9.81 -0.67 13.40
C ASP A 156 -11.31 -1.03 13.34
N HIS A 157 -11.68 -2.09 12.61
CA HIS A 157 -13.03 -2.64 12.50
C HIS A 157 -13.05 -4.16 12.67
N LEU A 158 -12.32 -4.69 13.66
CA LEU A 158 -12.30 -6.13 13.93
C LEU A 158 -13.69 -6.69 14.29
N ASP A 159 -14.63 -5.84 14.72
CA ASP A 159 -16.04 -6.18 14.91
C ASP A 159 -16.69 -6.73 13.62
N GLN A 160 -16.25 -6.25 12.46
CA GLN A 160 -16.69 -6.76 11.15
C GLN A 160 -16.18 -8.19 10.87
N ALA A 161 -15.21 -8.69 11.65
CA ALA A 161 -14.77 -10.08 11.54
C ALA A 161 -15.91 -11.06 11.80
N CYS A 162 -16.84 -10.73 12.71
CA CYS A 162 -18.00 -11.56 13.03
C CYS A 162 -18.84 -11.85 11.78
N ASP A 163 -19.06 -10.87 10.91
CA ASP A 163 -19.87 -11.04 9.69
C ASP A 163 -19.15 -11.89 8.65
N THR A 164 -17.86 -11.64 8.43
CA THR A 164 -17.01 -12.44 7.52
C THR A 164 -16.94 -13.90 7.99
N ILE A 165 -16.68 -14.10 9.29
CA ILE A 165 -16.61 -15.43 9.90
C ILE A 165 -17.96 -16.14 9.82
N ARG A 166 -19.09 -15.45 10.05
CA ARG A 166 -20.43 -16.04 9.93
C ARG A 166 -20.73 -16.56 8.52
N GLN A 167 -20.28 -15.84 7.48
CA GLN A 167 -20.44 -16.28 6.10
C GLN A 167 -19.62 -17.54 5.80
N LEU A 168 -18.39 -17.61 6.33
CA LEU A 168 -17.46 -18.72 6.09
C LEU A 168 -17.81 -19.97 6.91
N ALA A 169 -18.26 -19.80 8.16
CA ALA A 169 -18.50 -20.88 9.11
C ALA A 169 -19.57 -21.88 8.63
N ASN A 170 -20.51 -21.43 7.79
CA ASN A 170 -21.54 -22.27 7.18
C ASN A 170 -21.03 -23.12 5.99
N ARG A 171 -19.82 -22.83 5.48
CA ARG A 171 -19.29 -23.42 4.23
C ARG A 171 -17.99 -24.21 4.44
N HIS A 172 -17.35 -24.06 5.59
CA HIS A 172 -16.03 -24.63 5.88
C HIS A 172 -16.07 -25.47 7.15
N ARG A 173 -15.20 -26.46 7.23
CA ARG A 173 -15.06 -27.34 8.40
C ARG A 173 -14.62 -26.53 9.62
N THR A 174 -13.55 -25.72 9.48
CA THR A 174 -13.01 -24.84 10.53
C THR A 174 -12.79 -23.45 9.97
N VAL A 175 -13.03 -22.41 10.80
CA VAL A 175 -12.66 -21.03 10.47
C VAL A 175 -11.68 -20.51 11.52
N TRP A 176 -10.43 -20.26 11.11
CA TRP A 176 -9.39 -19.70 11.98
C TRP A 176 -9.41 -18.18 11.92
N PHE A 177 -9.44 -17.51 13.06
CA PHE A 177 -9.21 -16.08 13.17
C PHE A 177 -7.78 -15.83 13.67
N GLY A 178 -6.95 -15.24 12.81
CA GLY A 178 -5.54 -14.96 13.06
C GLY A 178 -5.28 -13.51 13.46
N LEU A 179 -4.62 -13.29 14.60
CA LEU A 179 -4.32 -11.97 15.14
C LEU A 179 -3.07 -11.97 16.04
N ASP A 180 -2.54 -10.78 16.35
CA ASP A 180 -1.48 -10.62 17.35
C ASP A 180 -2.12 -10.49 18.74
N GLY A 181 -1.49 -11.10 19.75
CA GLY A 181 -1.84 -10.85 21.17
C GLY A 181 -1.44 -9.44 21.61
N VAL A 182 -0.29 -8.97 21.11
CA VAL A 182 0.24 -7.60 21.27
C VAL A 182 0.86 -7.17 19.94
N TYR A 183 0.28 -6.15 19.32
CA TYR A 183 0.72 -5.68 18.01
C TYR A 183 2.06 -4.96 18.13
N SER A 184 3.01 -5.38 17.30
CA SER A 184 4.41 -4.96 17.44
C SER A 184 4.64 -3.45 17.28
N MET A 185 3.81 -2.75 16.48
CA MET A 185 4.00 -1.35 16.12
C MET A 185 3.42 -0.39 17.17
N PHE A 186 2.11 -0.43 17.40
CA PHE A 186 1.44 0.51 18.30
C PHE A 186 1.40 0.02 19.76
N GLY A 187 1.69 -1.26 20.01
CA GLY A 187 1.67 -1.86 21.35
C GLY A 187 0.26 -2.12 21.89
N ASP A 188 -0.77 -1.91 21.08
CA ASP A 188 -2.14 -2.27 21.40
C ASP A 188 -2.28 -3.81 21.53
N MET A 189 -3.32 -4.22 22.25
CA MET A 189 -3.51 -5.60 22.67
C MET A 189 -4.82 -6.14 22.09
N ALA A 190 -4.88 -7.46 21.88
CA ALA A 190 -6.07 -8.12 21.37
C ALA A 190 -7.32 -7.83 22.22
N PRO A 191 -8.44 -7.41 21.62
CA PRO A 191 -9.67 -7.07 22.34
C PRO A 191 -10.41 -8.33 22.81
N THR A 192 -10.12 -8.81 24.02
CA THR A 192 -10.60 -10.13 24.50
C THR A 192 -12.12 -10.31 24.46
N GLN A 193 -12.90 -9.26 24.73
CA GLN A 193 -14.38 -9.31 24.64
C GLN A 193 -14.84 -9.63 23.21
N LEU A 194 -14.26 -8.96 22.22
CA LEU A 194 -14.55 -9.22 20.82
C LEU A 194 -14.12 -10.65 20.41
N LEU A 195 -13.04 -11.19 20.98
CA LEU A 195 -12.64 -12.58 20.71
C LEU A 195 -13.66 -13.60 21.23
N GLU A 196 -14.28 -13.33 22.38
CA GLU A 196 -15.38 -14.16 22.89
C GLU A 196 -16.59 -14.11 21.95
N GLU A 197 -16.94 -12.91 21.44
CA GLU A 197 -18.01 -12.74 20.45
C GLU A 197 -17.70 -13.50 19.15
N ILE A 198 -16.47 -13.41 18.65
CA ILE A 198 -16.00 -14.13 17.46
C ILE A 198 -16.12 -15.64 17.65
N LEU A 199 -15.67 -16.18 18.78
CA LEU A 199 -15.81 -17.61 19.09
C LEU A 199 -17.28 -18.04 19.25
N ALA A 200 -18.16 -17.15 19.68
CA ALA A 200 -19.59 -17.40 19.82
C ALA A 200 -20.34 -17.46 18.48
N VAL A 201 -19.74 -16.98 17.36
CA VAL A 201 -20.39 -16.99 16.03
C VAL A 201 -20.82 -18.39 15.60
N ALA A 202 -19.97 -19.40 15.79
CA ALA A 202 -20.26 -20.81 15.48
C ALA A 202 -19.26 -21.73 16.20
N PRO A 203 -19.58 -23.00 16.51
CA PRO A 203 -18.71 -23.90 17.26
C PRO A 203 -17.39 -24.27 16.55
N ASN A 204 -17.34 -24.14 15.22
CA ASN A 204 -16.17 -24.45 14.40
C ASN A 204 -15.21 -23.26 14.18
N VAL A 205 -15.42 -22.13 14.85
CA VAL A 205 -14.49 -20.99 14.83
C VAL A 205 -13.33 -21.24 15.79
N ARG A 206 -12.10 -20.88 15.45
CA ARG A 206 -10.91 -21.06 16.31
C ARG A 206 -10.02 -19.83 16.22
N LEU A 207 -9.17 -19.60 17.21
CA LEU A 207 -8.20 -18.51 17.25
C LEU A 207 -6.79 -19.04 17.00
N TYR A 208 -6.04 -18.32 16.16
CA TYR A 208 -4.60 -18.50 15.99
C TYR A 208 -3.91 -17.20 16.41
N VAL A 209 -3.25 -17.20 17.57
CA VAL A 209 -2.77 -15.95 18.20
C VAL A 209 -1.25 -15.90 18.18
N ASP A 210 -0.67 -14.84 17.64
CA ASP A 210 0.76 -14.53 17.79
C ASP A 210 0.98 -13.64 19.03
N ASP A 211 1.35 -14.24 20.16
CA ASP A 211 1.70 -13.54 21.40
C ASP A 211 3.23 -13.37 21.56
N ALA A 212 3.96 -13.20 20.46
CA ALA A 212 5.42 -13.04 20.47
C ALA A 212 5.89 -11.82 21.28
N HIS A 213 5.13 -10.72 21.26
CA HIS A 213 5.43 -9.53 22.05
C HIS A 213 4.81 -9.55 23.44
N GLY A 214 3.94 -10.50 23.76
CA GLY A 214 3.33 -10.63 25.10
C GLY A 214 4.12 -11.46 26.10
N MET A 215 5.01 -12.32 25.61
CA MET A 215 5.77 -13.28 26.42
C MET A 215 6.67 -12.63 27.47
N SER A 216 6.85 -13.35 28.58
CA SER A 216 7.73 -13.07 29.73
C SER A 216 7.28 -11.94 30.66
N TRP A 217 6.86 -10.78 30.13
CA TRP A 217 6.55 -9.62 30.96
C TRP A 217 5.15 -9.64 31.59
N ALA A 218 4.25 -10.50 31.09
CA ALA A 218 2.87 -10.60 31.59
C ALA A 218 2.47 -12.03 31.94
N GLY A 219 1.51 -12.12 32.86
CA GLY A 219 0.90 -13.37 33.30
C GLY A 219 1.77 -14.17 34.28
N ARG A 220 1.13 -15.16 34.90
CA ARG A 220 1.80 -16.14 35.76
C ARG A 220 2.91 -16.84 34.99
N HIS A 221 4.08 -17.00 35.62
CA HIS A 221 5.29 -17.55 35.00
C HIS A 221 5.74 -16.80 33.72
N GLY A 222 5.30 -15.56 33.51
CA GLY A 222 5.58 -14.84 32.27
C GLY A 222 5.00 -15.51 31.03
N ARG A 223 3.90 -16.26 31.15
CA ARG A 223 3.33 -17.05 30.05
C ARG A 223 2.70 -16.25 28.91
N GLY A 224 2.67 -14.92 28.99
CA GLY A 224 2.13 -14.06 27.95
C GLY A 224 0.96 -13.20 28.40
N SER A 225 0.84 -12.03 27.78
CA SER A 225 -0.26 -11.07 27.99
C SER A 225 -1.60 -11.59 27.48
N PHE A 226 -1.60 -12.42 26.44
CA PHE A 226 -2.81 -13.03 25.94
C PHE A 226 -3.36 -14.04 26.97
N LEU A 227 -2.53 -15.00 27.40
CA LEU A 227 -2.92 -16.02 28.38
C LEU A 227 -3.20 -15.49 29.79
N SER A 228 -2.83 -14.25 30.11
CA SER A 228 -3.25 -13.61 31.37
C SER A 228 -4.70 -13.12 31.34
N ARG A 229 -5.29 -12.96 30.15
CA ARG A 229 -6.63 -12.37 29.95
C ARG A 229 -7.59 -13.34 29.27
N PHE A 230 -7.08 -14.29 28.49
CA PHE A 230 -7.85 -15.27 27.75
C PHE A 230 -7.34 -16.69 28.03
N PRO A 231 -8.20 -17.64 28.44
CA PRO A 231 -7.76 -18.99 28.78
C PRO A 231 -7.39 -19.81 27.54
N LEU A 232 -6.36 -20.66 27.66
CA LEU A 232 -6.09 -21.70 26.68
C LEU A 232 -7.24 -22.72 26.69
N ASN A 233 -7.79 -23.04 25.52
CA ASN A 233 -8.83 -24.05 25.31
C ASN A 233 -8.68 -24.71 23.93
N ASP A 234 -9.53 -25.68 23.62
CA ASP A 234 -9.55 -26.47 22.37
C ASP A 234 -9.70 -25.65 21.08
N ARG A 235 -10.13 -24.39 21.20
CA ARG A 235 -10.34 -23.45 20.09
C ARG A 235 -9.23 -22.41 19.98
N VAL A 236 -8.13 -22.53 20.73
CA VAL A 236 -7.04 -21.54 20.73
C VAL A 236 -5.69 -22.21 20.52
N VAL A 237 -4.96 -21.77 19.50
CA VAL A 237 -3.54 -22.08 19.28
C VAL A 237 -2.73 -20.81 19.43
N ILE A 238 -1.63 -20.88 20.17
CA ILE A 238 -0.77 -19.72 20.44
C ILE A 238 0.60 -19.96 19.83
N ALA A 239 1.08 -18.98 19.08
CA ALA A 239 2.48 -18.86 18.69
C ALA A 239 3.15 -17.78 19.55
N THR A 240 4.38 -18.01 19.98
CA THR A 240 5.15 -17.01 20.72
C THR A 240 6.65 -17.06 20.36
N SER A 241 7.39 -16.06 20.80
CA SER A 241 8.81 -15.87 20.53
C SER A 241 9.65 -16.13 21.76
N LEU A 242 10.65 -17.00 21.61
CA LEU A 242 11.67 -17.25 22.63
C LEU A 242 12.88 -16.32 22.47
N ASN A 243 12.87 -15.44 21.44
CA ASN A 243 13.95 -14.50 21.09
C ASN A 243 13.67 -13.03 21.51
N LYS A 244 12.57 -12.77 22.21
CA LYS A 244 12.19 -11.40 22.65
C LYS A 244 12.31 -11.32 24.17
N GLY A 245 11.20 -11.11 24.89
CA GLY A 245 11.19 -11.05 26.36
C GLY A 245 11.81 -12.28 27.06
N PHE A 246 11.82 -13.43 26.39
CA PHE A 246 12.37 -14.69 26.91
C PHE A 246 13.92 -14.76 26.90
N GLY A 247 14.58 -13.90 26.11
CA GLY A 247 16.04 -13.73 26.09
C GLY A 247 16.85 -14.91 25.54
N ALA A 248 16.24 -15.86 24.83
CA ALA A 248 16.93 -16.99 24.22
C ALA A 248 16.82 -16.91 22.68
N GLY A 249 16.58 -18.04 22.01
CA GLY A 249 16.37 -18.09 20.56
C GLY A 249 15.19 -18.99 20.23
N GLY A 250 14.66 -18.88 19.00
CA GLY A 250 13.57 -19.73 18.53
C GLY A 250 12.15 -19.19 18.77
N GLY A 251 11.18 -20.03 18.48
CA GLY A 251 9.75 -19.80 18.72
C GLY A 251 9.11 -20.99 19.41
N CYS A 252 7.89 -20.82 19.91
CA CYS A 252 7.12 -21.89 20.53
C CYS A 252 5.67 -21.83 20.05
N LEU A 253 5.11 -22.97 19.69
CA LEU A 253 3.67 -23.15 19.51
C LEU A 253 3.11 -23.84 20.75
N VAL A 254 1.94 -23.42 21.21
CA VAL A 254 1.25 -23.97 22.38
C VAL A 254 -0.14 -24.40 21.96
N PHE A 255 -0.45 -25.66 22.23
CA PHE A 255 -1.73 -26.29 21.92
C PHE A 255 -2.41 -26.72 23.21
N SER A 256 -3.74 -26.75 23.22
CA SER A 256 -4.51 -27.39 24.29
C SER A 256 -4.61 -28.91 24.12
N ASP A 257 -4.43 -29.41 22.90
CA ASP A 257 -4.59 -30.82 22.53
C ASP A 257 -3.23 -31.41 22.09
N PRO A 258 -2.76 -32.51 22.72
CA PRO A 258 -1.51 -33.14 22.33
C PRO A 258 -1.56 -33.75 20.92
N GLU A 259 -2.73 -34.21 20.45
CA GLU A 259 -2.85 -34.82 19.12
C GLU A 259 -2.65 -33.76 18.02
N GLU A 260 -3.24 -32.58 18.17
CA GLU A 260 -3.03 -31.45 17.25
C GLU A 260 -1.56 -31.00 17.26
N ARG A 261 -0.94 -30.92 18.44
CA ARG A 261 0.48 -30.62 18.58
C ARG A 261 1.34 -31.62 17.81
N ASP A 262 1.07 -32.91 17.98
CA ASP A 262 1.85 -33.98 17.34
C ASP A 262 1.59 -34.07 15.84
N LEU A 263 0.38 -33.74 15.38
CA LEU A 263 0.08 -33.57 13.96
C LEU A 263 0.99 -32.49 13.35
N VAL A 264 0.99 -31.27 13.92
CA VAL A 264 1.83 -30.16 13.44
C VAL A 264 3.33 -30.52 13.49
N ARG A 265 3.77 -31.20 14.56
CA ARG A 265 5.15 -31.68 14.67
C ARG A 265 5.54 -32.64 13.55
N THR A 266 4.62 -33.53 13.15
CA THR A 266 4.90 -34.65 12.25
C THR A 266 4.76 -34.26 10.78
N THR A 267 3.86 -33.33 10.45
CA THR A 267 3.53 -32.97 9.06
C THR A 267 3.97 -31.55 8.68
N GLY A 268 4.31 -30.71 9.66
CA GLY A 268 4.71 -29.33 9.42
C GLY A 268 6.06 -29.22 8.69
N GLY A 269 6.01 -28.71 7.46
CA GLY A 269 7.16 -28.70 6.53
C GLY A 269 8.48 -28.20 7.12
N PRO A 270 8.55 -27.00 7.74
CA PRO A 270 9.79 -26.51 8.33
C PRO A 270 10.36 -27.38 9.45
N LEU A 271 9.54 -28.14 10.19
CA LEU A 271 10.06 -29.08 11.20
C LEU A 271 10.66 -30.36 10.60
N ILE A 272 10.32 -30.67 9.35
CA ILE A 272 10.83 -31.84 8.61
C ILE A 272 12.03 -31.46 7.73
N PHE A 273 11.93 -30.32 7.02
CA PHE A 273 12.83 -29.97 5.92
C PHE A 273 13.78 -28.78 6.22
N SER A 274 13.69 -28.17 7.41
CA SER A 274 14.62 -27.11 7.85
C SER A 274 15.62 -27.63 8.90
N GLY A 275 16.69 -26.86 9.11
CA GLY A 275 17.62 -27.10 10.21
C GLY A 275 16.93 -26.95 11.57
N PRO A 276 17.23 -27.84 12.56
CA PRO A 276 16.71 -27.71 13.91
C PRO A 276 17.30 -26.48 14.61
N MET A 277 16.71 -26.16 15.75
CA MET A 277 17.26 -25.20 16.69
C MET A 277 18.60 -25.72 17.25
N GLN A 278 19.58 -24.84 17.34
CA GLN A 278 20.93 -25.21 17.75
C GLN A 278 20.96 -25.60 19.24
N PRO A 279 21.68 -26.66 19.64
CA PRO A 279 21.80 -27.08 21.03
C PRO A 279 22.17 -25.98 22.03
N PRO A 280 23.13 -25.08 21.74
CA PRO A 280 23.47 -23.98 22.64
C PRO A 280 22.26 -23.12 23.00
N MET A 281 21.43 -22.77 22.01
CA MET A 281 20.23 -21.97 22.26
C MET A 281 19.14 -22.76 22.99
N MET A 282 19.04 -24.09 22.80
CA MET A 282 18.14 -24.91 23.63
C MET A 282 18.58 -24.91 25.10
N GLY A 283 19.89 -24.85 25.36
CA GLY A 283 20.44 -24.63 26.70
C GLY A 283 19.99 -23.31 27.33
N ALA A 284 20.03 -22.21 26.57
CA ALA A 284 19.46 -20.92 27.00
C ALA A 284 17.95 -21.01 27.26
N VAL A 285 17.19 -21.64 26.37
CA VAL A 285 15.73 -21.79 26.54
C VAL A 285 15.39 -22.56 27.81
N ARG A 286 16.12 -23.66 28.07
CA ARG A 286 15.97 -24.45 29.29
C ARG A 286 16.21 -23.59 30.54
N ALA A 287 17.30 -22.83 30.57
CA ALA A 287 17.63 -21.96 31.70
C ALA A 287 16.58 -20.85 31.89
N ALA A 288 16.14 -20.21 30.80
CA ALA A 288 15.07 -19.22 30.85
C ALA A 288 13.74 -19.81 31.36
N ALA A 289 13.35 -21.01 30.91
CA ALA A 289 12.14 -21.66 31.40
C ALA A 289 12.19 -21.92 32.91
N LEU A 290 13.35 -22.32 33.45
CA LEU A 290 13.55 -22.49 34.89
C LEU A 290 13.42 -21.17 35.66
N ILE A 291 13.94 -20.06 35.11
CA ILE A 291 13.75 -18.72 35.71
C ILE A 291 12.25 -18.36 35.73
N HIS A 292 11.53 -18.59 34.64
CA HIS A 292 10.09 -18.33 34.54
C HIS A 292 9.25 -19.18 35.52
N LEU A 293 9.70 -20.39 35.84
CA LEU A 293 9.09 -21.27 36.83
C LEU A 293 9.53 -20.98 38.28
N SER A 294 10.44 -20.03 38.48
CA SER A 294 10.95 -19.61 39.79
C SER A 294 10.30 -18.32 40.30
N PRO A 295 10.47 -17.93 41.58
CA PRO A 295 10.03 -16.63 42.09
C PRO A 295 10.71 -15.42 41.42
N GLU A 296 11.90 -15.60 40.84
CA GLU A 296 12.68 -14.52 40.21
C GLU A 296 11.91 -13.83 39.08
N ILE A 297 11.05 -14.55 38.36
CA ILE A 297 10.23 -13.97 37.28
C ILE A 297 9.35 -12.81 37.80
N ILE A 298 8.86 -12.92 39.03
CA ILE A 298 7.96 -11.92 39.64
C ILE A 298 8.73 -10.61 39.84
N GLU A 299 9.96 -10.69 40.32
CA GLU A 299 10.83 -9.52 40.52
C GLU A 299 11.17 -8.84 39.20
N ARG A 300 11.49 -9.63 38.16
CA ARG A 300 11.78 -9.11 36.81
C ARG A 300 10.55 -8.45 36.16
N GLN A 301 9.39 -9.07 36.28
CA GLN A 301 8.13 -8.49 35.80
C GLN A 301 7.80 -7.20 36.55
N ALA A 302 8.01 -7.15 37.87
CA ALA A 302 7.80 -5.95 38.67
C ALA A 302 8.76 -4.80 38.28
N ALA A 303 10.03 -5.10 38.02
CA ALA A 303 11.00 -4.11 37.56
C ALA A 303 10.61 -3.49 36.21
N LEU A 304 10.21 -4.31 35.23
CA LEU A 304 9.72 -3.81 33.95
C LEU A 304 8.41 -3.01 34.10
N ARG A 305 7.47 -3.52 34.92
CA ARG A 305 6.19 -2.83 35.21
C ARG A 305 6.44 -1.43 35.73
N ALA A 306 7.38 -1.25 36.66
CA ALA A 306 7.73 0.07 37.18
C ALA A 306 8.22 1.03 36.07
N GLY A 307 8.97 0.53 35.09
CA GLY A 307 9.40 1.31 33.92
C GLY A 307 8.24 1.70 33.00
N VAL A 308 7.34 0.76 32.70
CA VAL A 308 6.12 0.99 31.89
C VAL A 308 5.20 2.01 32.57
N ASP A 309 4.96 1.86 33.87
CA ASP A 309 4.14 2.78 34.66
C ASP A 309 4.77 4.17 34.71
N ARG A 310 6.11 4.24 34.77
CA ARG A 310 6.83 5.52 34.71
C ARG A 310 6.67 6.20 33.36
N VAL A 311 6.76 5.49 32.24
CA VAL A 311 6.48 6.07 30.91
C VAL A 311 5.06 6.61 30.84
N ASN A 312 4.06 5.80 31.20
CA ASN A 312 2.65 6.24 31.19
C ASN A 312 2.43 7.49 32.05
N THR A 313 3.02 7.53 33.24
CA THR A 313 2.97 8.71 34.13
C THR A 313 3.59 9.94 33.45
N ARG A 314 4.79 9.80 32.87
CA ARG A 314 5.50 10.92 32.25
C ARG A 314 4.85 11.42 30.96
N LEU A 315 4.27 10.53 30.16
CA LEU A 315 3.50 10.93 28.98
C LEU A 315 2.28 11.77 29.39
N CYS A 316 1.60 11.37 30.47
CA CYS A 316 0.53 12.17 31.06
C CYS A 316 1.03 13.53 31.57
N ASP A 317 2.10 13.55 32.37
CA ASP A 317 2.66 14.78 32.97
C ASP A 317 3.14 15.78 31.90
N THR A 318 3.70 15.29 30.80
CA THR A 318 4.20 16.13 29.69
C THR A 318 3.13 16.52 28.68
N GLY A 319 1.93 15.92 28.76
CA GLY A 319 0.87 16.11 27.78
C GLY A 319 1.19 15.55 26.40
N LEU A 320 2.16 14.64 26.28
CA LEU A 320 2.53 13.99 25.02
C LEU A 320 1.71 12.71 24.85
N PRO A 321 0.70 12.68 23.96
CA PRO A 321 -0.21 11.54 23.87
C PRO A 321 0.47 10.34 23.16
N PRO A 322 0.43 9.13 23.73
CA PRO A 322 0.79 7.92 23.00
C PRO A 322 -0.32 7.49 22.04
N MET A 323 0.07 6.69 21.03
CA MET A 323 -0.86 6.02 20.15
C MET A 323 -1.85 5.17 20.93
N ALA A 324 -1.42 4.42 21.93
CA ALA A 324 -2.31 3.65 22.79
C ALA A 324 -1.80 3.76 24.21
N VAL A 325 -2.70 4.06 25.16
CA VAL A 325 -2.40 3.87 26.58
C VAL A 325 -2.58 2.38 26.85
N ASN A 326 -1.48 1.68 27.07
CA ASN A 326 -1.48 0.24 27.26
C ASN A 326 -0.49 -0.18 28.35
N GLU A 327 -0.58 -1.44 28.74
CA GLU A 327 0.28 -2.07 29.74
C GLU A 327 1.52 -2.75 29.13
N SER A 328 1.68 -2.67 27.80
CA SER A 328 2.79 -3.28 27.08
C SER A 328 4.06 -2.45 27.25
N PRO A 329 5.24 -3.06 27.08
CA PRO A 329 6.51 -2.33 27.06
C PRO A 329 6.77 -1.56 25.74
N ILE A 330 5.77 -1.43 24.87
CA ILE A 330 5.86 -0.77 23.57
C ILE A 330 4.98 0.47 23.57
N PHE A 331 5.59 1.62 23.25
CA PHE A 331 4.92 2.89 23.08
C PHE A 331 5.18 3.43 21.68
N PHE A 332 4.18 4.08 21.11
CA PHE A 332 4.30 4.73 19.80
C PHE A 332 3.86 6.18 19.92
N LEU A 333 4.71 7.11 19.48
CA LEU A 333 4.46 8.54 19.51
C LEU A 333 4.30 9.05 18.08
N GLN A 334 3.18 9.70 17.82
CA GLN A 334 2.77 10.14 16.49
C GLN A 334 3.68 11.28 16.00
N CYS A 335 4.15 11.21 14.75
CA CYS A 335 4.93 12.28 14.12
C CYS A 335 4.44 12.60 12.69
N GLY A 336 3.71 11.70 12.03
CA GLY A 336 3.14 11.92 10.72
C GLY A 336 4.08 11.50 9.60
N LEU A 337 4.57 12.44 8.81
CA LEU A 337 5.39 12.17 7.62
C LEU A 337 6.80 11.65 7.97
N PRO A 338 7.45 10.83 7.11
CA PRO A 338 8.77 10.26 7.39
C PRO A 338 9.84 11.31 7.69
N ARG A 339 9.81 12.47 7.02
CA ARG A 339 10.75 13.57 7.26
C ARG A 339 10.71 14.08 8.70
N VAL A 340 9.52 14.12 9.30
CA VAL A 340 9.29 14.60 10.67
C VAL A 340 9.81 13.55 11.66
N VAL A 341 9.47 12.27 11.41
CA VAL A 341 9.98 11.13 12.19
C VAL A 341 11.52 11.14 12.21
N TYR A 342 12.15 11.29 11.04
CA TYR A 342 13.60 11.31 10.92
C TYR A 342 14.23 12.51 11.64
N GLU A 343 13.63 13.70 11.56
CA GLU A 343 14.15 14.85 12.28
C GLU A 343 14.05 14.67 13.80
N VAL A 344 12.91 14.18 14.31
CA VAL A 344 12.76 13.88 15.75
C VAL A 344 13.79 12.85 16.20
N ALA A 345 13.94 11.74 15.47
CA ALA A 345 14.90 10.70 15.79
C ALA A 345 16.36 11.19 15.75
N LYS A 346 16.69 12.07 14.79
CA LYS A 346 18.00 12.71 14.72
C LYS A 346 18.28 13.55 15.96
N ARG A 347 17.32 14.38 16.39
CA ARG A 347 17.47 15.21 17.60
C ARG A 347 17.58 14.36 18.88
N MET A 348 16.83 13.26 18.95
CA MET A 348 16.97 12.28 20.04
C MET A 348 18.37 11.66 20.06
N LEU A 349 18.89 11.26 18.89
CA LEU A 349 20.23 10.70 18.77
C LEU A 349 21.31 11.71 19.17
N ASP A 350 21.16 12.98 18.78
CA ASP A 350 22.05 14.08 19.18
C ASP A 350 22.02 14.33 20.69
N ASP A 351 20.89 14.04 21.36
CA ASP A 351 20.74 14.04 22.83
C ASP A 351 21.27 12.76 23.51
N GLY A 352 21.85 11.83 22.75
CA GLY A 352 22.41 10.57 23.26
C GLY A 352 21.39 9.45 23.45
N LEU A 353 20.23 9.53 22.79
CA LEU A 353 19.11 8.59 22.93
C LEU A 353 18.76 7.98 21.58
N TYR A 354 18.84 6.65 21.48
CA TYR A 354 18.44 5.93 20.27
C TYR A 354 17.00 5.44 20.38
N VAL A 355 16.18 5.80 19.39
CA VAL A 355 14.76 5.43 19.28
C VAL A 355 14.48 4.88 17.89
N ASN A 356 13.47 4.01 17.75
CA ASN A 356 13.13 3.44 16.45
C ASN A 356 12.28 4.42 15.63
N CYS A 357 12.70 4.66 14.38
CA CYS A 357 11.88 5.31 13.37
C CYS A 357 10.89 4.30 12.78
N SER A 358 9.60 4.47 13.04
CA SER A 358 8.55 3.69 12.39
C SER A 358 7.98 4.48 11.22
N VAL A 359 8.28 4.03 10.01
CA VAL A 359 7.87 4.62 8.73
C VAL A 359 7.44 3.52 7.76
N PHE A 360 6.92 3.87 6.59
CA PHE A 360 6.60 2.91 5.54
C PHE A 360 7.78 1.94 5.24
N PRO A 361 7.56 0.63 5.09
CA PRO A 361 6.27 -0.07 5.02
C PRO A 361 5.71 -0.54 6.37
N SER A 362 6.38 -0.24 7.50
CA SER A 362 5.94 -0.71 8.82
C SER A 362 4.65 -0.04 9.31
N VAL A 363 4.40 1.18 8.84
CA VAL A 363 3.16 1.95 9.06
C VAL A 363 2.85 2.74 7.78
N PRO A 364 1.58 3.14 7.53
CA PRO A 364 1.24 4.01 6.41
C PRO A 364 2.07 5.31 6.39
N MET A 365 2.26 5.92 5.21
CA MET A 365 3.22 7.02 5.03
C MET A 365 2.93 8.25 5.89
N LYS A 366 1.65 8.55 6.16
CA LYS A 366 1.22 9.64 7.06
C LYS A 366 1.10 9.22 8.52
N ARG A 367 1.32 7.94 8.82
CA ARG A 367 1.20 7.36 10.16
C ARG A 367 2.56 7.00 10.76
N GLY A 368 3.60 7.73 10.35
CA GLY A 368 4.95 7.59 10.88
C GLY A 368 5.06 8.08 12.32
N GLY A 369 5.95 7.48 13.10
CA GLY A 369 6.15 7.85 14.49
C GLY A 369 7.43 7.30 15.10
N ILE A 370 7.65 7.66 16.36
CA ILE A 370 8.73 7.14 17.18
C ILE A 370 8.19 5.96 17.97
N ARG A 371 8.77 4.77 17.74
CA ARG A 371 8.50 3.58 18.54
C ARG A 371 9.54 3.47 19.65
N LEU A 372 9.07 3.58 20.88
CA LEU A 372 9.85 3.49 22.11
C LEU A 372 9.58 2.12 22.76
N SER A 373 10.63 1.36 23.06
CA SER A 373 10.54 0.08 23.77
C SER A 373 11.29 0.15 25.10
N VAL A 374 10.59 -0.15 26.20
CA VAL A 374 11.17 -0.16 27.55
C VAL A 374 11.55 -1.58 27.93
N THR A 375 12.67 -1.71 28.63
CA THR A 375 13.16 -2.99 29.17
C THR A 375 13.46 -2.84 30.66
N ALA A 376 13.57 -3.96 31.37
CA ALA A 376 13.95 -3.99 32.78
C ALA A 376 15.36 -3.46 33.06
N ALA A 377 16.20 -3.30 32.02
CA ALA A 377 17.54 -2.74 32.14
C ALA A 377 17.55 -1.20 32.23
N HIS A 378 16.47 -0.54 31.80
CA HIS A 378 16.39 0.92 31.85
C HIS A 378 16.18 1.43 33.28
N THR A 379 16.90 2.48 33.63
CA THR A 379 16.66 3.23 34.86
C THR A 379 15.49 4.19 34.68
N LEU A 380 14.80 4.52 35.77
CA LEU A 380 13.69 5.49 35.73
C LEU A 380 14.17 6.89 35.28
N ALA A 381 15.41 7.25 35.56
CA ALA A 381 16.00 8.52 35.13
C ALA A 381 16.25 8.57 33.61
N GLU A 382 16.68 7.45 33.00
CA GLU A 382 16.81 7.35 31.54
C GLU A 382 15.44 7.43 30.86
N ILE A 383 14.42 6.77 31.43
CA ILE A 383 13.04 6.86 30.96
C ILE A 383 12.55 8.30 31.03
N ASP A 384 12.74 8.97 32.17
CA ASP A 384 12.38 10.37 32.37
C ASP A 384 13.03 11.28 31.33
N GLN A 385 14.34 11.12 31.12
CA GLN A 385 15.08 11.87 30.12
C GLN A 385 14.52 11.64 28.72
N ALA A 386 14.24 10.39 28.35
CA ALA A 386 13.72 10.07 27.02
C ALA A 386 12.37 10.72 26.75
N ILE A 387 11.43 10.62 27.70
CA ILE A 387 10.11 11.23 27.55
C ILE A 387 10.21 12.76 27.54
N ASP A 388 11.04 13.36 28.37
CA ASP A 388 11.25 14.83 28.36
C ASP A 388 11.82 15.33 27.04
N ARG A 389 12.78 14.60 26.44
CA ARG A 389 13.33 14.95 25.14
C ARG A 389 12.32 14.75 24.01
N LEU A 390 11.50 13.70 24.06
CA LEU A 390 10.42 13.50 23.10
C LEU A 390 9.36 14.60 23.19
N ALA A 391 8.94 14.96 24.42
CA ALA A 391 7.98 16.03 24.67
C ALA A 391 8.50 17.41 24.26
N PHE A 392 9.82 17.61 24.28
CA PHE A 392 10.45 18.82 23.75
C PHE A 392 10.56 18.81 22.22
N HIS A 393 11.12 17.74 21.64
CA HIS A 393 11.46 17.69 20.22
C HIS A 393 10.25 17.50 19.32
N ILE A 394 9.27 16.66 19.67
CA ILE A 394 8.13 16.38 18.80
C ILE A 394 7.35 17.67 18.48
N PRO A 395 6.86 18.46 19.46
CA PRO A 395 6.15 19.71 19.15
C PRO A 395 7.02 20.74 18.44
N ALA A 396 8.32 20.80 18.75
CA ALA A 396 9.25 21.73 18.10
C ALA A 396 9.43 21.38 16.61
N VAL A 397 9.67 20.12 16.29
CA VAL A 397 9.82 19.65 14.91
C VAL A 397 8.50 19.81 14.15
N LEU A 398 7.35 19.48 14.75
CA LEU A 398 6.06 19.69 14.11
C LEU A 398 5.85 21.14 13.69
N ARG A 399 6.19 22.11 14.56
CA ARG A 399 6.17 23.54 14.22
C ARG A 399 7.18 23.91 13.12
N ASP A 400 8.40 23.39 13.19
CA ASP A 400 9.44 23.65 12.17
C ASP A 400 9.01 23.17 10.77
N PHE A 401 8.21 22.11 10.71
CA PHE A 401 7.66 21.55 9.47
C PHE A 401 6.25 22.06 9.13
N GLY A 402 5.70 23.00 9.89
CA GLY A 402 4.40 23.61 9.64
C GLY A 402 3.22 22.64 9.76
N VAL A 403 3.34 21.60 10.59
CA VAL A 403 2.22 20.69 10.89
C VAL A 403 1.25 21.40 11.83
N ALA A 404 -0.01 21.53 11.39
CA ALA A 404 -1.06 22.16 12.19
C ALA A 404 -1.39 21.36 13.45
N ASP A 405 -1.86 22.06 14.48
CA ASP A 405 -2.45 21.41 15.65
C ASP A 405 -3.65 20.56 15.19
N GLY A 406 -3.82 19.36 15.77
CA GLY A 406 -4.88 18.42 15.40
C GLY A 406 -4.60 17.53 14.17
N GLN A 407 -3.74 17.94 13.21
CA GLN A 407 -3.48 17.18 11.98
C GLN A 407 -3.05 15.73 12.23
N LEU A 408 -2.23 15.49 13.25
CA LEU A 408 -1.80 14.13 13.62
C LEU A 408 -2.97 13.29 14.13
N ALA A 409 -3.92 13.87 14.87
CA ALA A 409 -5.08 13.12 15.33
C ALA A 409 -5.90 12.61 14.14
N ASP A 410 -6.08 13.42 13.11
CA ASP A 410 -6.81 13.04 11.89
C ASP A 410 -6.07 11.98 11.07
N ASP A 411 -4.77 12.16 10.83
CA ASP A 411 -3.95 11.18 10.09
C ASP A 411 -3.97 9.79 10.77
N PHE A 412 -4.17 9.73 12.09
CA PHE A 412 -4.16 8.52 12.91
C PHE A 412 -5.52 8.09 13.47
N ALA A 413 -6.62 8.80 13.20
CA ALA A 413 -7.95 8.57 13.80
C ALA A 413 -8.43 7.12 13.68
N ASN A 414 -8.02 6.44 12.60
CA ASN A 414 -8.42 5.09 12.20
C ASN A 414 -7.24 4.08 12.26
N ALA A 415 -6.19 4.36 13.03
CA ALA A 415 -5.03 3.46 13.13
C ALA A 415 -5.26 2.30 14.11
N ILE A 416 -6.17 2.50 15.06
CA ILE A 416 -6.60 1.58 16.12
C ILE A 416 -8.07 1.90 16.46
N PRO A 417 -8.87 0.97 17.01
CA PRO A 417 -10.27 1.22 17.35
C PRO A 417 -10.43 2.38 18.37
N ARG A 418 -11.05 3.51 17.99
CA ARG A 418 -11.21 4.72 18.86
C ARG A 418 -12.44 5.58 18.53
N GLU A 419 -12.89 6.37 19.53
CA GLU A 419 -13.83 7.49 19.38
C GLU A 419 -13.08 8.82 19.10
N ALA A 420 -13.63 9.70 18.25
CA ALA A 420 -12.93 10.84 17.62
C ALA A 420 -13.32 12.25 18.17
N VAL A 421 -12.39 13.22 18.10
CA VAL A 421 -12.59 14.68 18.25
C VAL A 421 -11.59 15.47 17.38
N ALA A 422 -12.05 16.59 16.79
CA ALA A 422 -11.37 17.44 15.79
C ALA A 422 -10.88 18.81 16.34
N ASP A 423 -9.88 19.46 15.70
CA ASP A 423 -9.96 20.79 15.02
C ASP A 423 -8.59 21.37 14.52
N THR A 424 -8.67 22.44 13.70
CA THR A 424 -7.75 23.08 12.68
C THR A 424 -6.78 24.21 13.19
N PRO A 425 -6.19 25.13 12.36
CA PRO A 425 -5.15 25.13 11.28
C PRO A 425 -3.93 26.07 11.62
N PRO A 426 -2.92 26.32 10.72
CA PRO A 426 -2.69 27.71 10.22
C PRO A 426 -1.97 27.92 8.85
N GLU A 427 -1.96 29.19 8.39
CA GLU A 427 -1.56 29.76 7.08
C GLU A 427 -0.04 30.00 6.83
N GLY A 428 0.36 30.12 5.54
CA GLY A 428 1.74 30.48 5.14
C GLY A 428 1.96 31.21 3.79
N ASN A 429 3.04 32.03 3.80
CA ASN A 429 4.08 32.30 2.78
C ASN A 429 3.89 33.16 1.51
N GLY A 430 2.90 34.03 1.41
CA GLY A 430 2.94 35.18 0.46
C GLY A 430 2.92 34.85 -1.05
N LEU A 431 2.83 33.56 -1.42
CA LEU A 431 2.19 33.10 -2.64
C LEU A 431 0.68 33.24 -2.48
N ARG A 432 -0.03 33.46 -3.59
CA ARG A 432 -1.50 33.55 -3.59
C ARG A 432 -2.08 32.46 -4.47
N MET A 433 -2.90 31.59 -3.86
CA MET A 433 -3.64 30.57 -4.58
C MET A 433 -5.08 31.03 -4.79
N LYS A 434 -5.55 30.94 -6.03
CA LYS A 434 -6.97 31.01 -6.37
C LYS A 434 -7.48 29.59 -6.55
N ILE A 435 -8.47 29.19 -5.76
CA ILE A 435 -9.22 27.95 -5.93
C ILE A 435 -10.58 28.30 -6.57
N ALA A 436 -10.92 27.64 -7.67
CA ALA A 436 -12.20 27.74 -8.34
C ALA A 436 -12.89 26.37 -8.39
N THR A 437 -14.22 26.37 -8.33
CA THR A 437 -15.05 25.15 -8.38
C THR A 437 -15.51 24.82 -9.79
N SER A 438 -15.29 25.73 -10.75
CA SER A 438 -15.58 25.54 -12.17
C SER A 438 -14.53 26.28 -13.01
N ILE A 439 -14.17 25.70 -14.16
CA ILE A 439 -13.24 26.26 -15.13
C ILE A 439 -13.72 27.63 -15.65
N HIS A 440 -15.04 27.86 -15.67
CA HIS A 440 -15.64 29.13 -16.05
C HIS A 440 -15.26 30.31 -15.14
N GLN A 441 -14.74 30.03 -13.95
CA GLN A 441 -14.23 31.04 -13.02
C GLN A 441 -12.75 31.38 -13.26
N ILE A 442 -12.08 30.66 -14.17
CA ILE A 442 -10.69 30.87 -14.58
C ILE A 442 -10.67 31.46 -15.99
N ASP A 443 -9.80 32.46 -16.18
CA ASP A 443 -9.60 33.07 -17.50
C ASP A 443 -9.00 32.05 -18.48
N ARG A 444 -9.63 31.93 -19.65
CA ARG A 444 -9.26 30.96 -20.70
C ARG A 444 -7.83 31.14 -21.18
N ALA A 445 -7.44 32.38 -21.51
CA ALA A 445 -6.10 32.65 -22.05
C ALA A 445 -5.01 32.32 -21.02
N THR A 446 -5.25 32.65 -19.75
CA THR A 446 -4.37 32.28 -18.63
C THR A 446 -4.20 30.77 -18.51
N TRP A 447 -5.31 30.01 -18.52
CA TRP A 447 -5.28 28.56 -18.33
C TRP A 447 -4.61 27.84 -19.50
N ASP A 448 -5.02 28.16 -20.73
CA ASP A 448 -4.50 27.51 -21.94
C ASP A 448 -3.01 27.83 -22.15
N ALA A 449 -2.52 28.98 -21.69
CA ALA A 449 -1.09 29.32 -21.77
C ALA A 449 -0.19 28.38 -20.95
N VAL A 450 -0.70 27.71 -19.91
CA VAL A 450 0.10 26.86 -19.01
C VAL A 450 -0.27 25.37 -19.08
N LEU A 451 -1.54 25.05 -19.35
CA LEU A 451 -2.05 23.67 -19.39
C LEU A 451 -2.73 23.31 -20.72
N GLY A 452 -2.93 24.24 -21.64
CA GLY A 452 -3.63 23.98 -22.91
C GLY A 452 -2.99 22.87 -23.74
N ASP A 453 -1.65 22.85 -23.80
CA ASP A 453 -0.87 21.84 -24.53
C ASP A 453 -0.70 20.51 -23.76
N ALA A 454 -1.19 20.41 -22.51
CA ALA A 454 -1.18 19.18 -21.72
C ALA A 454 -2.32 18.22 -22.12
N ALA A 455 -2.40 17.92 -23.42
CA ALA A 455 -3.37 17.04 -24.07
C ALA A 455 -4.84 17.35 -23.74
N HIS A 456 -5.40 16.74 -22.69
CA HIS A 456 -6.82 16.82 -22.34
C HIS A 456 -7.11 17.86 -21.24
N CYS A 457 -6.20 18.83 -21.06
CA CYS A 457 -6.28 19.83 -19.99
C CYS A 457 -6.61 21.25 -20.48
N SER A 458 -6.96 21.44 -21.75
CA SER A 458 -7.40 22.77 -22.22
C SER A 458 -8.65 23.23 -21.48
N TRP A 459 -8.90 24.54 -21.47
CA TRP A 459 -10.09 25.12 -20.86
C TRP A 459 -11.37 24.46 -21.41
N ASP A 460 -11.39 24.19 -22.71
CA ASP A 460 -12.52 23.54 -23.40
C ASP A 460 -12.67 22.06 -23.00
N ALA A 461 -11.57 21.33 -22.83
CA ALA A 461 -11.60 19.96 -22.36
C ALA A 461 -12.15 19.88 -20.92
N MET A 462 -11.77 20.82 -20.06
CA MET A 462 -12.28 20.92 -18.69
C MET A 462 -13.77 21.28 -18.65
N ALA A 463 -14.23 22.19 -19.52
CA ALA A 463 -15.65 22.53 -19.62
C ALA A 463 -16.49 21.33 -20.08
N ALA A 464 -15.98 20.52 -21.03
CA ALA A 464 -16.66 19.28 -21.43
C ALA A 464 -16.69 18.25 -20.29
N ALA A 465 -15.59 18.09 -19.54
CA ALA A 465 -15.54 17.19 -18.39
C ALA A 465 -16.54 17.60 -17.29
N GLU A 466 -16.69 18.90 -17.01
CA GLU A 466 -17.70 19.44 -16.10
C GLU A 466 -19.12 19.15 -16.55
N ALA A 467 -19.43 19.33 -17.84
CA ALA A 467 -20.75 19.04 -18.38
C ALA A 467 -21.11 17.55 -18.24
N ILE A 468 -20.13 16.66 -18.42
CA ILE A 468 -20.34 15.21 -18.35
C ILE A 468 -20.45 14.72 -16.90
N TYR A 469 -19.60 15.22 -15.99
CA TYR A 469 -19.42 14.63 -14.65
C TYR A 469 -19.75 15.56 -13.48
N GLY A 470 -19.85 16.88 -13.68
CA GLY A 470 -20.02 17.87 -12.62
C GLY A 470 -21.45 18.02 -12.09
N GLY A 471 -22.44 17.37 -12.73
CA GLY A 471 -23.85 17.43 -12.38
C GLY A 471 -24.34 16.31 -11.43
N GLU A 472 -25.63 16.34 -11.11
CA GLU A 472 -26.31 15.27 -10.36
C GLU A 472 -26.50 14.03 -11.24
N ASN A 473 -25.44 13.23 -11.38
CA ASN A 473 -25.49 11.95 -12.07
C ASN A 473 -26.14 10.86 -11.20
N ALA A 474 -26.93 9.97 -11.79
CA ALA A 474 -27.58 8.88 -11.05
C ALA A 474 -26.55 7.90 -10.45
N ALA A 475 -25.52 7.54 -11.22
CA ALA A 475 -24.46 6.63 -10.81
C ALA A 475 -23.37 7.34 -9.97
N PRO A 476 -23.04 6.85 -8.76
CA PRO A 476 -22.00 7.42 -7.89
C PRO A 476 -20.66 7.70 -8.57
N GLU A 477 -20.19 6.79 -9.42
CA GLU A 477 -18.91 6.88 -10.15
C GLU A 477 -18.85 8.02 -11.17
N HIS A 478 -20.00 8.61 -11.53
CA HIS A 478 -20.10 9.73 -12.47
C HIS A 478 -20.27 11.08 -11.77
N ARG A 479 -20.24 11.14 -10.44
CA ARG A 479 -20.41 12.39 -9.67
C ARG A 479 -19.06 13.01 -9.32
N TRP A 480 -18.38 13.59 -10.30
CA TRP A 480 -17.06 14.17 -10.06
C TRP A 480 -17.17 15.59 -9.51
N ARG A 481 -16.20 15.98 -8.68
CA ARG A 481 -16.05 17.37 -8.24
C ARG A 481 -14.70 17.90 -8.68
N PHE A 482 -14.71 19.07 -9.31
CA PHE A 482 -13.51 19.69 -9.84
C PHE A 482 -13.06 20.86 -8.96
N ARG A 483 -11.75 21.03 -8.80
CA ARG A 483 -11.12 22.22 -8.25
C ARG A 483 -10.02 22.69 -9.16
N TYR A 484 -10.03 23.95 -9.55
CA TYR A 484 -9.00 24.56 -10.38
C TYR A 484 -8.16 25.47 -9.52
N LEU A 485 -6.85 25.19 -9.48
CA LEU A 485 -5.90 25.88 -8.65
C LEU A 485 -4.97 26.68 -9.56
N VAL A 486 -4.87 27.99 -9.31
CA VAL A 486 -3.89 28.87 -9.97
C VAL A 486 -3.11 29.61 -8.89
N ILE A 487 -1.81 29.34 -8.83
CA ILE A 487 -0.89 29.93 -7.85
C ILE A 487 -0.05 31.00 -8.54
N ARG A 488 -0.05 32.20 -7.98
CA ARG A 488 0.73 33.33 -8.47
C ARG A 488 1.70 33.83 -7.42
N ASP A 489 2.82 34.34 -7.89
CA ASP A 489 3.77 35.08 -7.07
C ASP A 489 3.27 36.51 -6.78
N ARG A 490 4.10 37.31 -6.10
CA ARG A 490 3.80 38.71 -5.79
C ARG A 490 3.75 39.61 -7.04
N SER A 491 4.38 39.21 -8.14
CA SER A 491 4.39 39.95 -9.40
C SER A 491 3.15 39.66 -10.27
N GLY A 492 2.38 38.61 -9.91
CA GLY A 492 1.19 38.17 -10.64
C GLY A 492 1.48 37.09 -11.68
N GLN A 493 2.73 36.63 -11.81
CA GLN A 493 3.12 35.53 -12.69
C GLN A 493 2.59 34.20 -12.15
N VAL A 494 2.10 33.33 -13.05
CA VAL A 494 1.65 31.97 -12.68
C VAL A 494 2.88 31.11 -12.39
N VAL A 495 3.00 30.68 -11.14
CA VAL A 495 4.05 29.75 -10.68
C VAL A 495 3.60 28.30 -10.84
N SER A 496 2.32 28.03 -10.61
CA SER A 496 1.74 26.71 -10.75
C SER A 496 0.26 26.76 -11.12
N ALA A 497 -0.20 25.79 -11.91
CA ALA A 497 -1.62 25.60 -12.18
C ALA A 497 -1.93 24.10 -12.29
N THR A 498 -3.09 23.69 -11.78
CA THR A 498 -3.58 22.30 -11.87
C THR A 498 -5.10 22.28 -11.71
N PHE A 499 -5.72 21.16 -12.06
CA PHE A 499 -7.05 20.82 -11.56
C PHE A 499 -6.97 19.56 -10.71
N LEU A 500 -7.81 19.49 -9.68
CA LEU A 500 -8.03 18.33 -8.85
C LEU A 500 -9.44 17.80 -9.10
N THR A 501 -9.58 16.50 -9.25
CA THR A 501 -10.85 15.81 -9.43
C THR A 501 -11.08 14.88 -8.26
N ALA A 502 -12.15 15.10 -7.48
CA ALA A 502 -12.65 14.12 -6.54
C ALA A 502 -13.54 13.13 -7.28
N LEU A 503 -13.14 11.85 -7.32
CA LEU A 503 -13.84 10.79 -8.06
C LEU A 503 -13.73 9.43 -7.35
N LEU A 504 -14.60 8.48 -7.72
CA LEU A 504 -14.41 7.07 -7.38
C LEU A 504 -13.44 6.43 -8.37
N SER A 505 -12.39 5.80 -7.86
CA SER A 505 -11.41 5.06 -8.65
C SER A 505 -11.39 3.60 -8.24
N LYS A 506 -11.36 2.71 -9.22
CA LYS A 506 -11.02 1.30 -9.00
C LYS A 506 -9.56 1.24 -8.53
N ASP A 507 -9.28 0.54 -7.43
CA ASP A 507 -7.93 0.46 -6.86
C ASP A 507 -6.97 -0.33 -7.77
N ASP A 508 -7.53 -1.19 -8.63
CA ASP A 508 -6.80 -1.99 -9.62
C ASP A 508 -6.71 -1.32 -10.99
N MET A 509 -6.99 -0.02 -11.11
CA MET A 509 -7.02 0.72 -12.39
C MET A 509 -5.80 0.46 -13.29
N LEU A 510 -4.62 0.28 -12.70
CA LEU A 510 -3.35 0.09 -13.41
C LEU A 510 -2.69 -1.27 -13.12
N SER A 511 -3.46 -2.21 -12.56
CA SER A 511 -3.01 -3.56 -12.26
C SER A 511 -2.80 -4.40 -13.52
N ALA A 512 -2.25 -5.61 -13.35
CA ALA A 512 -2.21 -6.59 -14.42
C ALA A 512 -3.63 -7.05 -14.77
N GLU A 513 -3.88 -7.33 -16.05
CA GLU A 513 -5.24 -7.59 -16.57
C GLU A 513 -5.94 -8.78 -15.90
N ASP A 514 -5.19 -9.80 -15.51
CA ASP A 514 -5.71 -10.98 -14.80
C ASP A 514 -6.06 -10.70 -13.34
N VAL A 515 -5.31 -9.82 -12.68
CA VAL A 515 -5.65 -9.32 -11.33
C VAL A 515 -6.95 -8.54 -11.41
N SER A 516 -7.07 -7.63 -12.38
CA SER A 516 -8.32 -6.91 -12.61
C SER A 516 -9.49 -7.83 -12.95
N ARG A 517 -9.24 -8.91 -13.71
CA ARG A 517 -10.28 -9.91 -14.05
C ARG A 517 -10.85 -10.61 -12.82
N GLU A 518 -10.00 -11.09 -11.92
CA GLU A 518 -10.42 -11.69 -10.64
C GLU A 518 -11.23 -10.70 -9.78
N ILE A 519 -10.83 -9.42 -9.77
CA ILE A 519 -11.55 -8.38 -9.03
C ILE A 519 -12.91 -8.07 -9.68
N GLU A 520 -13.00 -8.03 -11.01
CA GLU A 520 -14.28 -7.84 -11.72
C GLU A 520 -15.28 -8.97 -11.45
N GLU A 521 -14.82 -10.20 -11.24
CA GLU A 521 -15.70 -11.32 -10.83
C GLU A 521 -16.35 -11.05 -9.47
N ARG A 522 -15.61 -10.48 -8.52
CA ARG A 522 -16.17 -10.05 -7.21
C ARG A 522 -17.11 -8.84 -7.37
N ARG A 523 -16.78 -7.93 -8.30
CA ARG A 523 -17.63 -6.77 -8.61
C ARG A 523 -18.97 -7.13 -9.27
N ALA A 524 -19.12 -8.36 -9.78
CA ALA A 524 -20.42 -8.85 -10.23
C ALA A 524 -21.46 -8.91 -9.09
N THR A 525 -21.02 -9.11 -7.85
CA THR A 525 -21.88 -9.13 -6.66
C THR A 525 -21.78 -7.85 -5.81
N ASP A 526 -20.61 -7.22 -5.78
CA ASP A 526 -20.38 -5.95 -5.09
C ASP A 526 -19.71 -4.95 -6.05
N PRO A 527 -20.50 -4.14 -6.79
CA PRO A 527 -19.99 -3.27 -7.86
C PRO A 527 -18.86 -2.30 -7.44
N TYR A 528 -18.74 -2.02 -6.15
CA TYR A 528 -17.74 -1.10 -5.60
C TYR A 528 -16.62 -1.80 -4.81
N TYR A 529 -16.53 -3.13 -4.86
CA TYR A 529 -15.41 -3.87 -4.29
C TYR A 529 -14.07 -3.32 -4.77
N LEU A 530 -13.12 -3.06 -3.84
CA LEU A 530 -11.82 -2.41 -4.12
C LEU A 530 -11.96 -1.11 -4.93
N THR A 531 -12.79 -0.20 -4.41
CA THR A 531 -12.96 1.15 -4.93
C THR A 531 -12.66 2.15 -3.84
N SER A 532 -11.83 3.15 -4.15
CA SER A 532 -11.54 4.26 -3.25
C SER A 532 -12.07 5.57 -3.80
N LYS A 533 -12.49 6.48 -2.90
CA LYS A 533 -12.61 7.90 -3.24
C LYS A 533 -11.21 8.49 -3.34
N VAL A 534 -10.91 9.16 -4.45
CA VAL A 534 -9.59 9.69 -4.77
C VAL A 534 -9.67 11.17 -5.12
N ILE A 535 -8.73 11.97 -4.60
CA ILE A 535 -8.41 13.29 -5.15
C ILE A 535 -7.29 13.12 -6.17
N MET A 536 -7.59 13.32 -7.44
CA MET A 536 -6.65 13.13 -8.55
C MET A 536 -6.26 14.47 -9.16
N ALA A 537 -4.96 14.77 -9.30
CA ALA A 537 -4.53 15.80 -10.25
C ALA A 537 -4.60 15.21 -11.66
N GLY A 538 -5.64 15.57 -12.40
CA GLY A 538 -6.11 14.81 -13.55
C GLY A 538 -7.46 14.13 -13.29
N SER A 539 -7.82 13.21 -14.16
CA SER A 539 -9.00 12.36 -14.09
C SER A 539 -8.78 11.03 -14.81
N THR A 540 -9.73 10.09 -14.72
CA THR A 540 -9.70 8.83 -15.47
C THR A 540 -9.92 9.02 -16.99
N LEU A 541 -10.31 10.22 -17.42
CA LEU A 541 -10.50 10.63 -18.81
C LEU A 541 -9.51 11.71 -19.24
N SER A 542 -8.29 11.65 -18.71
CA SER A 542 -7.23 12.57 -19.07
C SER A 542 -5.89 11.86 -19.12
N GLU A 543 -4.97 12.47 -19.85
CA GLU A 543 -3.58 12.07 -19.99
C GLU A 543 -2.76 13.35 -20.15
N GLY A 544 -1.52 13.33 -19.68
CA GLY A 544 -0.56 14.42 -19.84
C GLY A 544 -0.21 15.07 -18.52
N ASN A 545 0.77 15.96 -18.52
CA ASN A 545 1.20 16.60 -17.27
C ASN A 545 0.09 17.54 -16.75
N HIS A 546 -0.68 17.08 -15.76
CA HIS A 546 -1.82 17.80 -15.20
C HIS A 546 -1.41 18.97 -14.30
N ILE A 547 -0.14 19.05 -13.91
CA ILE A 547 0.40 20.11 -13.06
C ILE A 547 1.45 20.91 -13.84
N TYR A 548 1.10 22.14 -14.20
CA TYR A 548 2.09 23.11 -14.64
C TYR A 548 2.88 23.60 -13.43
N LEU A 549 4.22 23.53 -13.52
CA LEU A 549 5.15 24.04 -12.50
C LEU A 549 6.26 24.85 -13.17
N ASP A 550 6.36 26.13 -12.82
CA ASP A 550 7.51 26.96 -13.19
C ASP A 550 8.71 26.60 -12.30
N ARG A 551 9.60 25.75 -12.85
CA ARG A 551 10.82 25.28 -12.16
C ARG A 551 11.83 26.39 -11.85
N THR A 552 11.67 27.60 -12.40
CA THR A 552 12.56 28.73 -12.12
C THR A 552 12.12 29.56 -10.90
N GLY A 553 10.85 29.44 -10.49
CA GLY A 553 10.28 30.10 -9.33
C GLY A 553 10.26 29.23 -8.06
N PRO A 554 9.51 29.63 -7.01
CA PRO A 554 9.35 28.86 -5.77
C PRO A 554 8.41 27.64 -5.95
N TRP A 555 8.74 26.77 -6.90
CA TRP A 555 7.88 25.65 -7.32
C TRP A 555 7.58 24.66 -6.20
N ARG A 556 8.51 24.46 -5.25
CA ARG A 556 8.33 23.59 -4.08
C ARG A 556 7.21 24.10 -3.18
N ASP A 557 7.20 25.41 -2.91
CA ASP A 557 6.17 26.02 -2.07
C ASP A 557 4.82 26.02 -2.79
N ALA A 558 4.80 26.29 -4.10
CA ALA A 558 3.58 26.17 -4.89
C ALA A 558 3.04 24.73 -4.91
N LEU A 559 3.91 23.72 -5.03
CA LEU A 559 3.50 22.32 -5.00
C LEU A 559 3.01 21.90 -3.61
N ARG A 560 3.61 22.40 -2.51
CA ARG A 560 3.06 22.23 -1.16
C ARG A 560 1.66 22.81 -1.01
N MET A 561 1.40 23.98 -1.58
CA MET A 561 0.05 24.57 -1.57
C MET A 561 -0.96 23.70 -2.34
N ILE A 562 -0.55 23.08 -3.46
CA ILE A 562 -1.39 22.10 -4.18
C ILE A 562 -1.65 20.87 -3.33
N VAL A 563 -0.61 20.32 -2.67
CA VAL A 563 -0.75 19.17 -1.77
C VAL A 563 -1.70 19.49 -0.61
N ALA A 564 -1.56 20.66 0.02
CA ALA A 564 -2.44 21.10 1.09
C ALA A 564 -3.89 21.29 0.62
N ALA A 565 -4.11 21.90 -0.55
CA ALA A 565 -5.45 22.01 -1.12
C ALA A 565 -6.05 20.63 -1.50
N ALA A 566 -5.22 19.68 -1.94
CA ALA A 566 -5.66 18.31 -2.18
C ALA A 566 -6.00 17.57 -0.88
N GLU A 567 -5.34 17.88 0.24
CA GLU A 567 -5.66 17.36 1.57
C GLU A 567 -6.99 17.89 2.07
N GLU A 568 -7.20 19.20 2.04
CA GLU A 568 -8.46 19.83 2.44
C GLU A 568 -9.64 19.26 1.62
N GLU A 569 -9.44 19.07 0.32
CA GLU A 569 -10.43 18.46 -0.56
C GLU A 569 -10.64 16.96 -0.29
N ALA A 570 -9.59 16.25 0.11
CA ALA A 570 -9.67 14.84 0.49
C ALA A 570 -10.47 14.68 1.77
N GLU A 571 -10.20 15.47 2.80
CA GLU A 571 -10.96 15.49 4.05
C GLU A 571 -12.44 15.81 3.79
N ARG A 572 -12.72 16.87 3.02
CA ARG A 572 -14.09 17.27 2.70
C ARG A 572 -14.88 16.22 1.89
N CYS A 573 -14.19 15.37 1.14
CA CYS A 573 -14.82 14.33 0.33
C CYS A 573 -14.71 12.93 0.95
N GLU A 574 -14.06 12.80 2.11
CA GLU A 574 -13.67 11.53 2.73
C GLU A 574 -12.87 10.64 1.76
N ALA A 575 -11.97 11.24 0.99
CA ALA A 575 -11.08 10.52 0.08
C ALA A 575 -9.91 9.92 0.86
N SER A 576 -9.66 8.61 0.66
CA SER A 576 -8.56 7.90 1.30
C SER A 576 -7.24 8.03 0.55
N THR A 577 -7.27 8.57 -0.68
CA THR A 577 -6.11 8.59 -1.57
C THR A 577 -5.99 9.91 -2.32
N ILE A 578 -4.76 10.42 -2.42
CA ILE A 578 -4.40 11.53 -3.30
C ILE A 578 -3.44 10.99 -4.37
N MET A 579 -3.76 11.25 -5.65
CA MET A 579 -2.97 10.79 -6.80
C MET A 579 -2.55 11.98 -7.66
N LEU A 580 -1.25 12.20 -7.79
CA LEU A 580 -0.66 13.19 -8.68
C LEU A 580 0.04 12.44 -9.82
N ARG A 581 -0.55 12.44 -11.02
CA ARG A 581 -0.18 11.50 -12.09
C ARG A 581 0.38 12.17 -13.34
N ASP A 582 0.99 11.33 -14.17
CA ASP A 582 1.54 11.64 -15.50
C ASP A 582 2.76 12.58 -15.46
N PHE A 583 3.60 12.42 -14.43
CA PHE A 583 4.90 13.08 -14.31
C PHE A 583 5.95 12.37 -15.15
N PRO A 584 6.93 13.08 -15.73
CA PRO A 584 8.09 12.45 -16.36
C PRO A 584 8.86 11.58 -15.36
N ASP A 585 9.20 10.36 -15.76
CA ASP A 585 10.08 9.51 -14.94
C ASP A 585 11.54 10.00 -15.03
N GLY A 586 12.26 9.92 -13.90
CA GLY A 586 13.69 10.25 -13.79
C GLY A 586 14.04 11.63 -13.22
N ASP A 587 13.06 12.39 -12.70
CA ASP A 587 13.32 13.64 -11.97
C ASP A 587 13.64 13.34 -10.49
N THR A 588 14.92 13.17 -10.18
CA THR A 588 15.38 12.86 -8.81
C THR A 588 15.08 13.97 -7.80
N GLU A 589 14.99 15.22 -8.25
CA GLU A 589 14.70 16.37 -7.38
C GLU A 589 13.21 16.35 -6.99
N MET A 590 12.33 16.06 -7.95
CA MET A 590 10.90 15.84 -7.69
C MET A 590 10.68 14.60 -6.84
N ASP A 591 11.34 13.47 -7.16
CA ASP A 591 11.20 12.22 -6.42
C ASP A 591 11.54 12.40 -4.93
N ALA A 592 12.64 13.09 -4.63
CA ALA A 592 13.03 13.39 -3.25
C ALA A 592 12.02 14.31 -2.55
N PHE A 593 11.55 15.35 -3.23
CA PHE A 593 10.54 16.27 -2.70
C PHE A 593 9.22 15.54 -2.39
N MET A 594 8.71 14.75 -3.34
CA MET A 594 7.44 14.05 -3.20
C MET A 594 7.50 13.00 -2.09
N LEU A 595 8.63 12.29 -1.95
CA LEU A 595 8.86 11.37 -0.84
C LEU A 595 8.85 12.10 0.51
N ASP A 596 9.49 13.27 0.60
CA ASP A 596 9.45 14.09 1.81
C ASP A 596 8.01 14.54 2.12
N GLU A 597 7.16 14.84 1.13
CA GLU A 597 5.71 15.14 1.26
C GLU A 597 4.81 13.90 1.49
N GLY A 598 5.41 12.71 1.67
CA GLY A 598 4.69 11.47 1.96
C GLY A 598 4.02 10.82 0.75
N PHE A 599 4.43 11.19 -0.45
CA PHE A 599 3.99 10.50 -1.65
C PHE A 599 4.97 9.41 -2.05
N ALA A 600 4.41 8.29 -2.46
CA ALA A 600 5.17 7.23 -3.06
C ALA A 600 5.12 7.29 -4.58
N LYS A 601 6.28 7.16 -5.22
CA LYS A 601 6.39 7.07 -6.66
C LYS A 601 5.98 5.68 -7.15
N VAL A 602 5.07 5.64 -8.12
CA VAL A 602 4.59 4.41 -8.76
C VAL A 602 4.74 4.57 -10.27
N PRO A 603 5.54 3.73 -10.95
CA PRO A 603 5.58 3.74 -12.40
C PRO A 603 4.23 3.29 -12.97
N ILE A 604 3.76 3.97 -14.01
CA ILE A 604 2.50 3.67 -14.68
C ILE A 604 2.75 3.26 -16.14
N LEU A 605 1.69 3.12 -16.93
CA LEU A 605 1.82 2.82 -18.35
C LEU A 605 2.49 3.98 -19.10
N ASP A 606 3.42 3.65 -19.97
CA ASP A 606 4.13 4.64 -20.79
C ASP A 606 3.18 5.33 -21.79
N THR A 607 3.36 6.64 -21.99
CA THR A 607 2.65 7.38 -23.04
C THR A 607 3.46 7.41 -24.33
N HIS A 608 2.78 7.63 -25.46
CA HIS A 608 3.36 7.53 -26.79
C HIS A 608 3.06 8.78 -27.62
N THR A 609 4.09 9.37 -28.21
CA THR A 609 3.95 10.58 -29.02
C THR A 609 4.58 10.42 -30.40
N LEU A 610 3.94 10.97 -31.43
CA LEU A 610 4.44 10.99 -32.79
C LEU A 610 4.58 12.44 -33.26
N ALA A 611 5.79 12.83 -33.65
CA ALA A 611 6.05 14.11 -34.29
C ALA A 611 5.61 14.05 -35.76
N LEU A 612 4.97 15.10 -36.24
CA LEU A 612 4.42 15.21 -37.60
C LEU A 612 5.13 16.27 -38.46
N ASP A 613 6.16 16.93 -37.92
CA ASP A 613 6.92 17.96 -38.62
C ASP A 613 7.69 17.38 -39.82
N GLY A 614 7.51 17.97 -41.01
CA GLY A 614 8.48 17.93 -42.12
C GLY A 614 8.42 16.77 -43.14
N ALA A 615 7.47 15.84 -43.06
CA ALA A 615 7.39 14.72 -44.03
C ALA A 615 5.94 14.37 -44.41
N ASP A 616 5.62 14.29 -45.71
CA ASP A 616 4.33 13.77 -46.19
C ASP A 616 4.16 12.27 -45.84
N GLU A 617 2.96 11.68 -46.05
CA GLU A 617 2.66 10.33 -45.53
C GLU A 617 3.61 9.29 -46.13
N LYS A 618 3.95 9.48 -47.41
CA LYS A 618 4.90 8.63 -48.15
C LYS A 618 6.29 8.71 -47.54
N THR A 619 6.76 9.91 -47.22
CA THR A 619 8.09 10.14 -46.63
C THR A 619 8.18 9.57 -45.21
N TRP A 620 7.13 9.74 -44.39
CA TRP A 620 7.06 9.10 -43.07
C TRP A 620 7.09 7.58 -43.18
N TYR A 621 6.26 6.99 -44.04
CA TYR A 621 6.21 5.55 -44.22
C TYR A 621 7.55 4.99 -44.74
N ALA A 622 8.21 5.69 -45.66
CA ALA A 622 9.54 5.33 -46.16
C ALA A 622 10.62 5.41 -45.07
N GLY A 623 10.49 6.33 -44.12
CA GLY A 623 11.38 6.49 -42.97
C GLY A 623 11.28 5.41 -41.90
N LEU A 624 10.20 4.61 -41.87
CA LEU A 624 10.08 3.45 -40.98
C LEU A 624 11.04 2.34 -41.42
N ASP A 625 11.60 1.55 -40.49
CA ASP A 625 12.46 0.42 -40.84
C ASP A 625 11.70 -0.69 -41.62
N LYS A 626 12.45 -1.57 -42.30
CA LYS A 626 11.87 -2.65 -43.14
C LYS A 626 10.91 -3.56 -42.38
N LYS A 627 11.18 -3.83 -41.10
CA LYS A 627 10.35 -4.73 -40.26
C LYS A 627 9.01 -4.05 -39.96
N LYS A 628 9.02 -2.78 -39.56
CA LYS A 628 7.81 -1.98 -39.30
C LYS A 628 6.94 -1.85 -40.56
N ARG A 629 7.54 -1.54 -41.72
CA ARG A 629 6.80 -1.46 -42.99
C ARG A 629 6.10 -2.77 -43.36
N ASN A 630 6.77 -3.91 -43.21
CA ASN A 630 6.18 -5.23 -43.45
C ASN A 630 5.00 -5.54 -42.52
N GLN A 631 5.05 -5.08 -41.28
CA GLN A 631 3.99 -5.27 -40.29
C GLN A 631 2.78 -4.36 -40.53
N LEU A 632 2.96 -3.19 -41.14
CA LEU A 632 1.87 -2.27 -41.50
C LEU A 632 1.20 -2.62 -42.84
N ARG A 633 1.86 -3.40 -43.70
CA ARG A 633 1.36 -3.75 -45.05
C ARG A 633 -0.06 -4.36 -45.05
N PRO A 634 -0.42 -5.33 -44.17
CA PRO A 634 -1.76 -5.90 -44.17
C PRO A 634 -2.87 -4.86 -43.90
N ALA A 635 -2.60 -3.89 -43.03
CA ALA A 635 -3.54 -2.79 -42.79
C ALA A 635 -3.66 -1.87 -44.02
N LEU A 636 -2.55 -1.61 -44.71
CA LEU A 636 -2.57 -0.77 -45.92
C LEU A 636 -3.35 -1.41 -47.09
N GLU A 637 -3.35 -2.74 -47.19
CA GLU A 637 -4.13 -3.49 -48.20
C GLU A 637 -5.64 -3.25 -48.06
N HIS A 638 -6.13 -2.97 -46.85
CA HIS A 638 -7.53 -2.70 -46.56
C HIS A 638 -7.87 -1.23 -46.41
N VAL A 639 -6.91 -0.31 -46.58
CA VAL A 639 -7.16 1.12 -46.34
C VAL A 639 -8.18 1.68 -47.33
N ASP A 640 -8.16 1.19 -48.57
CA ASP A 640 -9.07 1.59 -49.64
C ASP A 640 -10.46 0.93 -49.51
N ASP A 641 -10.60 -0.08 -48.65
CA ASP A 641 -11.89 -0.70 -48.30
C ASP A 641 -12.65 0.13 -47.24
N THR A 642 -12.00 1.15 -46.65
CA THR A 642 -12.55 1.95 -45.56
C THR A 642 -13.05 3.31 -46.02
N GLU A 643 -14.18 3.75 -45.45
CA GLU A 643 -14.66 5.12 -45.53
C GLU A 643 -14.58 5.75 -44.12
N VAL A 644 -14.02 6.96 -44.04
CA VAL A 644 -13.87 7.68 -42.76
C VAL A 644 -14.64 8.98 -42.81
N SER A 645 -15.57 9.15 -41.86
CA SER A 645 -16.32 10.39 -41.65
C SER A 645 -15.89 11.08 -40.35
N PHE A 646 -16.01 12.41 -40.30
CA PHE A 646 -15.65 13.22 -39.14
C PHE A 646 -16.87 14.00 -38.64
N HIS A 647 -17.03 14.03 -37.32
CA HIS A 647 -18.18 14.65 -36.64
C HIS A 647 -17.69 15.55 -35.50
N GLY A 648 -18.34 16.69 -35.30
CA GLY A 648 -17.90 17.74 -34.37
C GLY A 648 -18.54 19.09 -34.68
N THR A 649 -18.18 20.13 -33.94
CA THR A 649 -18.67 21.48 -34.20
C THR A 649 -18.31 21.92 -35.63
N GLY A 650 -19.31 22.29 -36.44
CA GLY A 650 -19.14 22.68 -37.84
C GLY A 650 -18.96 21.51 -38.82
N LEU A 651 -19.13 20.26 -38.39
CA LEU A 651 -19.11 19.05 -39.22
C LEU A 651 -20.50 18.37 -39.23
N ALA A 652 -20.65 17.32 -40.04
CA ALA A 652 -21.91 16.58 -40.11
C ALA A 652 -22.28 15.98 -38.74
N PRO A 653 -23.53 16.13 -38.26
CA PRO A 653 -23.94 15.54 -36.99
C PRO A 653 -24.04 14.01 -37.09
N LEU A 654 -23.85 13.32 -35.96
CA LEU A 654 -24.22 11.91 -35.84
C LEU A 654 -25.72 11.79 -35.56
N THR A 655 -26.32 10.72 -36.06
CA THR A 655 -27.67 10.33 -35.61
C THR A 655 -27.64 9.79 -34.18
N THR A 656 -28.79 9.79 -33.50
CA THR A 656 -28.91 9.20 -32.16
C THR A 656 -28.56 7.71 -32.16
N GLU A 657 -29.02 6.96 -33.16
CA GLU A 657 -28.72 5.53 -33.32
C GLU A 657 -27.22 5.29 -33.50
N GLU A 658 -26.54 6.07 -34.33
CA GLU A 658 -25.10 5.95 -34.50
C GLU A 658 -24.35 6.30 -33.21
N THR A 659 -24.78 7.33 -32.49
CA THR A 659 -24.14 7.73 -31.22
C THR A 659 -24.23 6.62 -30.18
N VAL A 660 -25.39 5.97 -30.05
CA VAL A 660 -25.59 4.80 -29.18
C VAL A 660 -24.69 3.64 -29.62
N HIS A 661 -24.66 3.33 -30.91
CA HIS A 661 -23.81 2.26 -31.44
C HIS A 661 -22.31 2.51 -31.17
N LEU A 662 -21.84 3.75 -31.32
CA LEU A 662 -20.44 4.09 -30.99
C LEU A 662 -20.16 3.92 -29.50
N HIS A 663 -21.08 4.33 -28.62
CA HIS A 663 -20.95 4.10 -27.19
C HIS A 663 -20.86 2.59 -26.87
N ASP A 664 -21.71 1.77 -27.48
CA ASP A 664 -21.69 0.32 -27.32
C ASP A 664 -20.36 -0.31 -27.78
N LEU A 665 -19.77 0.15 -28.90
CA LEU A 665 -18.46 -0.32 -29.36
C LEU A 665 -17.35 -0.05 -28.32
N PHE A 666 -17.41 1.10 -27.64
CA PHE A 666 -16.47 1.41 -26.56
C PHE A 666 -16.72 0.51 -25.34
N GLU A 667 -17.97 0.34 -24.90
CA GLU A 667 -18.32 -0.48 -23.74
C GLU A 667 -17.92 -1.95 -23.92
N GLN A 668 -18.09 -2.50 -25.12
CA GLN A 668 -17.62 -3.85 -25.44
C GLN A 668 -16.09 -3.96 -25.37
N LEU A 669 -15.35 -2.95 -25.84
CA LEU A 669 -13.89 -2.94 -25.76
C LEU A 669 -13.42 -2.85 -24.30
N ALA A 670 -14.00 -1.94 -23.52
CA ALA A 670 -13.69 -1.74 -22.10
C ALA A 670 -14.00 -2.98 -21.24
N ALA A 671 -15.02 -3.76 -21.60
CA ALA A 671 -15.33 -5.03 -20.91
C ALA A 671 -14.29 -6.13 -21.10
N ARG A 672 -13.53 -6.07 -22.19
CA ARG A 672 -12.57 -7.11 -22.56
C ARG A 672 -11.14 -6.73 -22.16
N LYS A 673 -10.78 -5.45 -22.30
CA LYS A 673 -9.42 -4.95 -22.05
C LYS A 673 -9.32 -4.27 -20.69
N LEU A 674 -8.97 -5.04 -19.66
CA LEU A 674 -8.85 -4.55 -18.28
C LEU A 674 -7.47 -3.95 -17.96
N ARG A 675 -6.65 -3.61 -18.97
CA ARG A 675 -5.30 -3.06 -18.74
C ARG A 675 -5.32 -1.65 -18.14
N ILE A 676 -6.37 -0.89 -18.46
CA ILE A 676 -6.72 0.37 -17.80
C ILE A 676 -8.15 0.14 -17.29
N ASN A 677 -8.29 -0.38 -16.07
CA ASN A 677 -9.59 -0.77 -15.53
C ASN A 677 -10.27 0.43 -14.83
N VAL A 678 -11.09 1.17 -15.57
CA VAL A 678 -11.86 2.30 -15.05
C VAL A 678 -13.35 1.97 -15.01
N PHE A 679 -14.14 2.79 -14.32
CA PHE A 679 -15.60 2.70 -14.40
C PHE A 679 -16.10 2.98 -15.83
N ARG A 680 -17.28 2.44 -16.15
CA ARG A 680 -17.93 2.65 -17.45
C ARG A 680 -18.27 4.11 -17.65
N VAL A 681 -18.25 4.57 -18.89
CA VAL A 681 -18.49 5.99 -19.20
C VAL A 681 -19.99 6.24 -19.41
N PRO A 682 -20.52 7.41 -19.03
CA PRO A 682 -21.94 7.69 -19.21
C PRO A 682 -22.30 7.80 -20.71
N PRO A 683 -23.54 7.45 -21.11
CA PRO A 683 -24.01 7.61 -22.49
C PRO A 683 -23.94 9.05 -23.01
N SER A 684 -23.93 10.05 -22.10
CA SER A 684 -23.78 11.46 -22.44
C SER A 684 -22.38 11.87 -22.88
N LEU A 685 -21.35 11.00 -22.70
CA LEU A 685 -19.95 11.34 -22.97
C LEU A 685 -19.74 11.84 -24.42
N LEU A 686 -20.16 11.07 -25.43
CA LEU A 686 -19.94 11.42 -26.83
C LEU A 686 -20.75 12.65 -27.26
N PRO A 687 -22.06 12.78 -26.93
CA PRO A 687 -22.82 13.99 -27.19
C PRO A 687 -22.17 15.26 -26.62
N GLU A 688 -21.78 15.25 -25.34
CA GLU A 688 -21.22 16.43 -24.68
C GLU A 688 -19.84 16.81 -25.22
N MET A 689 -19.01 15.82 -25.58
CA MET A 689 -17.76 16.09 -26.31
C MET A 689 -18.03 16.82 -27.63
N LEU A 690 -19.01 16.38 -28.42
CA LEU A 690 -19.33 16.97 -29.73
C LEU A 690 -19.91 18.39 -29.65
N CYS A 691 -20.46 18.78 -28.50
CA CYS A 691 -20.87 20.17 -28.23
C CYS A 691 -19.68 21.15 -28.15
N ASN A 692 -18.45 20.63 -28.05
CA ASN A 692 -17.25 21.43 -27.88
C ASN A 692 -16.36 21.46 -29.15
N PRO A 693 -15.93 22.65 -29.62
CA PRO A 693 -15.15 22.78 -30.86
C PRO A 693 -13.76 22.13 -30.81
N SER A 694 -13.22 21.94 -29.59
CA SER A 694 -11.93 21.31 -29.35
C SER A 694 -12.01 19.78 -29.42
N TRP A 695 -13.19 19.19 -29.62
CA TRP A 695 -13.36 17.74 -29.80
C TRP A 695 -13.87 17.40 -31.20
N GLU A 696 -13.53 16.20 -31.66
CA GLU A 696 -14.13 15.58 -32.84
C GLU A 696 -14.13 14.06 -32.72
N LEU A 697 -15.04 13.41 -33.45
CA LEU A 697 -15.06 11.98 -33.64
C LEU A 697 -14.66 11.62 -35.07
N GLY A 698 -13.76 10.64 -35.21
CA GLY A 698 -13.52 9.95 -36.47
C GLY A 698 -14.23 8.60 -36.46
N VAL A 699 -15.02 8.32 -37.50
CA VAL A 699 -15.85 7.12 -37.61
C VAL A 699 -15.45 6.33 -38.85
N VAL A 700 -15.14 5.05 -38.68
CA VAL A 700 -14.68 4.15 -39.73
C VAL A 700 -15.81 3.20 -40.12
N ARG A 701 -16.14 3.17 -41.41
CA ARG A 701 -17.03 2.18 -42.04
C ARG A 701 -16.23 1.36 -43.05
N ILE A 702 -16.63 0.11 -43.22
CA ILE A 702 -16.18 -0.69 -44.36
C ILE A 702 -17.17 -0.44 -45.49
N ARG A 703 -16.67 -0.16 -46.70
CA ARG A 703 -17.55 0.12 -47.84
C ARG A 703 -18.43 -1.09 -48.15
N ALA A 704 -19.66 -0.85 -48.60
CA ALA A 704 -20.61 -1.91 -48.93
C ALA A 704 -20.11 -2.83 -50.06
N ASP A 705 -19.37 -2.28 -51.04
CA ASP A 705 -18.73 -3.04 -52.12
C ASP A 705 -17.54 -3.90 -51.65
N ALA A 706 -16.98 -3.60 -50.47
CA ALA A 706 -15.98 -4.40 -49.77
C ALA A 706 -16.60 -5.37 -48.72
N ALA A 707 -17.89 -5.66 -48.87
CA ALA A 707 -18.72 -6.49 -47.98
C ALA A 707 -18.85 -5.95 -46.55
N GLY A 708 -18.77 -4.62 -46.36
CA GLY A 708 -18.91 -3.97 -45.06
C GLY A 708 -20.35 -3.96 -44.51
N PRO A 709 -20.51 -3.82 -43.18
CA PRO A 709 -21.82 -3.64 -42.56
C PRO A 709 -22.32 -2.20 -42.76
N GLN A 710 -23.62 -1.96 -42.56
CA GLN A 710 -24.14 -0.58 -42.57
C GLN A 710 -23.63 0.25 -41.39
N GLN A 711 -23.43 -0.40 -40.24
CA GLN A 711 -22.98 0.26 -39.02
C GLN A 711 -21.47 0.51 -39.02
N PRO A 712 -20.99 1.56 -38.33
CA PRO A 712 -19.56 1.76 -38.08
C PRO A 712 -18.88 0.55 -37.43
N VAL A 713 -17.63 0.30 -37.81
CA VAL A 713 -16.81 -0.81 -37.27
C VAL A 713 -15.72 -0.34 -36.31
N ALA A 714 -15.39 0.96 -36.33
CA ALA A 714 -14.46 1.56 -35.38
C ALA A 714 -14.70 3.07 -35.27
N PHE A 715 -14.31 3.66 -34.15
CA PHE A 715 -14.28 5.12 -33.99
C PHE A 715 -13.21 5.55 -32.98
N TRP A 716 -12.89 6.84 -32.99
CA TRP A 716 -12.12 7.49 -31.93
C TRP A 716 -12.69 8.86 -31.60
N ALA A 717 -12.53 9.29 -30.35
CA ALA A 717 -12.72 10.69 -29.95
C ALA A 717 -11.38 11.35 -29.69
N ALA A 718 -11.12 12.48 -30.33
CA ALA A 718 -9.87 13.21 -30.20
C ALA A 718 -10.08 14.67 -29.83
N HIS A 719 -9.23 15.12 -28.91
CA HIS A 719 -9.09 16.52 -28.54
C HIS A 719 -8.06 17.21 -29.45
N LYS A 720 -8.38 18.44 -29.85
CA LYS A 720 -7.59 19.33 -30.71
C LYS A 720 -7.28 20.60 -29.93
N HIS A 721 -6.00 20.89 -29.72
CA HIS A 721 -5.58 22.16 -29.13
C HIS A 721 -4.21 22.57 -29.64
N GLY A 722 -4.04 23.85 -29.95
CA GLY A 722 -2.80 24.38 -30.51
C GLY A 722 -2.35 23.60 -31.75
N HIS A 723 -1.20 22.92 -31.63
CA HIS A 723 -0.65 22.05 -32.68
C HIS A 723 -0.68 20.56 -32.32
N THR A 724 -1.53 20.18 -31.36
CA THR A 724 -1.61 18.82 -30.81
C THR A 724 -2.97 18.19 -31.13
N TYR A 725 -2.91 16.94 -31.61
CA TYR A 725 -4.06 16.04 -31.74
C TYR A 725 -3.91 14.89 -30.74
N ALA A 726 -4.91 14.68 -29.89
CA ALA A 726 -4.87 13.73 -28.79
C ALA A 726 -6.17 12.89 -28.74
N PRO A 727 -6.20 11.70 -29.38
CA PRO A 727 -7.23 10.69 -29.10
C PRO A 727 -7.24 10.27 -27.63
N LEU A 728 -8.44 10.28 -27.02
CA LEU A 728 -8.64 9.84 -25.63
C LEU A 728 -9.24 8.43 -25.56
N LEU A 729 -10.25 8.16 -26.39
CA LEU A 729 -11.01 6.91 -26.37
C LEU A 729 -11.28 6.41 -27.79
N CYS A 730 -11.47 5.10 -27.91
CA CYS A 730 -11.82 4.45 -29.17
C CYS A 730 -12.69 3.21 -28.93
N GLY A 731 -13.50 2.86 -29.91
CA GLY A 731 -14.25 1.60 -29.94
C GLY A 731 -13.95 0.83 -31.22
N LEU A 732 -14.00 -0.49 -31.12
CA LEU A 732 -13.64 -1.41 -32.20
C LEU A 732 -14.62 -2.58 -32.21
N ASP A 733 -15.10 -2.94 -33.40
CA ASP A 733 -15.85 -4.17 -33.62
C ASP A 733 -14.87 -5.33 -33.86
N ASP A 734 -14.88 -6.30 -32.95
CA ASP A 734 -14.01 -7.46 -32.99
C ASP A 734 -14.31 -8.41 -34.15
N ALA A 735 -15.52 -8.37 -34.71
CA ALA A 735 -15.85 -9.13 -35.92
C ALA A 735 -14.92 -8.77 -37.09
N TRP A 736 -14.36 -7.56 -37.07
CA TRP A 736 -13.49 -7.01 -38.12
C TRP A 736 -12.00 -7.04 -37.76
N ARG A 737 -11.62 -7.71 -36.66
CA ARG A 737 -10.22 -7.82 -36.25
C ARG A 737 -9.33 -8.49 -37.30
N HIS A 738 -9.88 -9.40 -38.11
CA HIS A 738 -9.19 -10.07 -39.20
C HIS A 738 -8.72 -9.12 -40.32
N ARG A 739 -9.27 -7.89 -40.39
CA ARG A 739 -8.84 -6.82 -41.31
C ARG A 739 -7.94 -5.77 -40.65
N ASP A 740 -7.34 -6.08 -39.49
CA ASP A 740 -6.45 -5.16 -38.77
C ASP A 740 -7.08 -3.78 -38.45
N ILE A 741 -8.37 -3.74 -38.12
CA ILE A 741 -9.16 -2.49 -37.98
C ILE A 741 -8.56 -1.48 -36.99
N TYR A 742 -7.85 -1.95 -35.95
CA TYR A 742 -7.13 -1.07 -35.03
C TYR A 742 -5.95 -0.33 -35.70
N ARG A 743 -5.15 -1.03 -36.51
CA ARG A 743 -4.04 -0.38 -37.25
C ARG A 743 -4.57 0.57 -38.32
N LEU A 744 -5.66 0.19 -38.99
CA LEU A 744 -6.37 1.07 -39.91
C LEU A 744 -6.78 2.37 -39.22
N MET A 745 -7.42 2.28 -38.05
CA MET A 745 -7.78 3.45 -37.24
C MET A 745 -6.55 4.32 -36.89
N LEU A 746 -5.45 3.71 -36.46
CA LEU A 746 -4.21 4.45 -36.15
C LEU A 746 -3.62 5.17 -37.38
N LEU A 747 -3.70 4.59 -38.57
CA LEU A 747 -3.27 5.25 -39.82
C LEU A 747 -4.19 6.46 -40.15
N GLN A 748 -5.50 6.30 -39.96
CA GLN A 748 -6.46 7.37 -40.20
C GLN A 748 -6.32 8.52 -39.20
N LEU A 749 -5.95 8.23 -37.94
CA LEU A 749 -5.55 9.24 -36.95
C LEU A 749 -4.37 10.09 -37.44
N ILE A 750 -3.33 9.47 -37.99
CA ILE A 750 -2.15 10.17 -38.55
C ILE A 750 -2.56 11.05 -39.73
N ARG A 751 -3.39 10.52 -40.64
CA ARG A 751 -3.92 11.27 -41.79
C ARG A 751 -4.73 12.49 -41.35
N ARG A 752 -5.63 12.32 -40.38
CA ARG A 752 -6.45 13.40 -39.85
C ARG A 752 -5.61 14.48 -39.17
N ALA A 753 -4.65 14.10 -38.32
CA ALA A 753 -3.77 15.04 -37.65
C ALA A 753 -2.99 15.91 -38.66
N ARG A 754 -2.50 15.29 -39.75
CA ARG A 754 -1.82 16.00 -40.85
C ARG A 754 -2.75 16.92 -41.64
N ALA A 755 -3.96 16.46 -41.95
CA ALA A 755 -4.97 17.28 -42.64
C ALA A 755 -5.34 18.53 -41.82
N LEU A 756 -5.30 18.42 -40.49
CA LEU A 756 -5.49 19.53 -39.55
C LEU A 756 -4.22 20.37 -39.32
N SER A 757 -3.11 20.09 -40.02
CA SER A 757 -1.81 20.76 -39.85
C SER A 757 -1.26 20.70 -38.41
N MET A 758 -1.55 19.62 -37.69
CA MET A 758 -1.04 19.36 -36.35
C MET A 758 0.43 18.92 -36.42
N ARG A 759 1.23 19.35 -35.44
CA ARG A 759 2.66 19.00 -35.34
C ARG A 759 2.93 17.81 -34.45
N LYS A 760 2.00 17.51 -33.52
CA LYS A 760 2.14 16.45 -32.53
C LYS A 760 0.88 15.59 -32.46
N LEU A 761 1.04 14.28 -32.50
CA LEU A 761 -0.02 13.29 -32.23
C LEU A 761 0.32 12.55 -30.93
N ARG A 762 -0.56 12.62 -29.93
CA ARG A 762 -0.45 11.83 -28.69
C ARG A 762 -1.32 10.59 -28.82
N LEU A 763 -0.75 9.41 -28.61
CA LEU A 763 -1.41 8.14 -28.90
C LEU A 763 -1.97 7.45 -27.66
N GLY A 764 -1.71 7.92 -26.43
CA GLY A 764 -2.20 7.29 -25.19
C GLY A 764 -1.28 6.22 -24.59
N MET A 765 -1.77 5.54 -23.55
CA MET A 765 -1.03 4.60 -22.70
C MET A 765 -1.09 3.10 -23.11
N ASP A 766 -2.17 2.63 -23.75
CA ASP A 766 -2.35 1.20 -24.12
C ASP A 766 -1.84 0.86 -25.54
N GLY A 767 -1.71 -0.41 -25.93
CA GLY A 767 -1.41 -0.77 -27.34
C GLY A 767 -0.01 -0.36 -27.81
N GLU A 768 0.92 -0.24 -26.86
CA GLU A 768 2.31 0.18 -27.05
C GLU A 768 3.00 -0.48 -28.26
N ILE A 769 2.85 -1.80 -28.41
CA ILE A 769 3.48 -2.55 -29.49
C ILE A 769 3.12 -1.97 -30.87
N GLU A 770 1.85 -1.63 -31.08
CA GLU A 770 1.38 -1.09 -32.37
C GLU A 770 1.83 0.37 -32.56
N LYS A 771 1.85 1.17 -31.48
CA LYS A 771 2.29 2.57 -31.52
C LYS A 771 3.78 2.70 -31.83
N ARG A 772 4.63 1.86 -31.23
CA ARG A 772 6.08 1.83 -31.53
C ARG A 772 6.35 1.40 -32.99
N ARG A 773 5.47 0.59 -33.60
CA ARG A 773 5.56 0.22 -35.03
C ARG A 773 5.28 1.38 -35.97
N LEU A 774 4.49 2.37 -35.55
CA LEU A 774 4.26 3.62 -36.27
C LEU A 774 5.39 4.64 -36.10
N GLY A 775 6.45 4.29 -35.37
CA GLY A 775 7.57 5.19 -35.09
C GLY A 775 7.29 6.19 -33.96
N ALA A 776 6.25 5.96 -33.15
CA ALA A 776 6.01 6.77 -31.96
C ALA A 776 7.14 6.63 -30.95
N ARG A 777 7.50 7.75 -30.31
CA ARG A 777 8.42 7.81 -29.17
C ARG A 777 7.66 7.43 -27.90
N THR A 778 8.27 6.56 -27.11
CA THR A 778 7.79 6.20 -25.78
C THR A 778 8.31 7.21 -24.75
N GLU A 779 7.41 7.70 -23.91
CA GLU A 779 7.68 8.59 -22.79
C GLU A 779 7.32 7.84 -21.50
N ARG A 780 8.35 7.58 -20.68
CA ARG A 780 8.15 6.94 -19.38
C ARG A 780 7.58 7.96 -18.40
N ILE A 781 6.51 7.57 -17.74
CA ILE A 781 5.81 8.42 -16.79
C ILE A 781 5.54 7.68 -15.48
N CYS A 782 5.40 8.45 -14.40
CA CYS A 782 5.04 7.95 -13.09
C CYS A 782 3.85 8.73 -12.52
N LEU A 783 3.24 8.15 -11.49
CA LEU A 783 2.40 8.90 -10.57
C LEU A 783 3.04 8.92 -9.19
N TYR A 784 2.67 9.91 -8.40
CA TYR A 784 2.92 10.01 -6.99
C TYR A 784 1.59 9.79 -6.27
N VAL A 785 1.50 8.75 -5.44
CA VAL A 785 0.30 8.40 -4.69
C VAL A 785 0.56 8.49 -3.20
N ARG A 786 -0.44 8.96 -2.46
CA ARG A 786 -0.44 8.95 -1.01
C ARG A 786 -1.78 8.40 -0.54
N THR A 787 -1.74 7.32 0.23
CA THR A 787 -2.91 6.69 0.85
C THR A 787 -2.90 6.95 2.36
N SER A 788 -4.07 7.19 2.94
CA SER A 788 -4.24 7.32 4.40
C SER A 788 -4.37 5.97 5.11
N ASP A 789 -4.61 4.92 4.33
CA ASP A 789 -4.83 3.53 4.77
C ASP A 789 -4.06 2.57 3.86
N ASP A 790 -3.68 1.40 4.39
CA ASP A 790 -3.04 0.32 3.66
C ASP A 790 -3.94 -0.93 3.49
N TYR A 791 -5.15 -0.94 4.05
CA TYR A 791 -6.08 -2.08 3.96
C TYR A 791 -6.43 -2.48 2.51
N HIS A 792 -6.87 -1.54 1.66
CA HIS A 792 -7.14 -1.84 0.24
C HIS A 792 -5.86 -2.27 -0.49
N GLY A 793 -4.71 -1.72 -0.11
CA GLY A 793 -3.41 -2.15 -0.62
C GLY A 793 -3.07 -3.59 -0.21
N ALA A 794 -3.39 -3.98 1.02
CA ALA A 794 -3.23 -5.34 1.52
C ALA A 794 -4.16 -6.30 0.76
N LEU A 795 -5.44 -5.98 0.60
CA LEU A 795 -6.40 -6.76 -0.20
C LEU A 795 -5.98 -6.90 -1.68
N LEU A 796 -5.45 -5.83 -2.28
CA LEU A 796 -4.96 -5.89 -3.66
C LEU A 796 -3.73 -6.80 -3.77
N ASN A 797 -2.76 -6.67 -2.86
CA ASN A 797 -1.59 -7.55 -2.81
C ASN A 797 -1.98 -9.01 -2.55
N ASP A 798 -2.99 -9.22 -1.72
CA ASP A 798 -3.59 -10.51 -1.42
C ASP A 798 -4.19 -11.17 -2.68
N THR A 799 -4.94 -10.38 -3.45
CA THR A 799 -5.49 -10.80 -4.75
C THR A 799 -4.39 -11.10 -5.77
N VAL A 800 -3.34 -10.28 -5.84
CA VAL A 800 -2.16 -10.53 -6.68
C VAL A 800 -1.52 -11.87 -6.34
N ALA A 801 -1.39 -12.19 -5.04
CA ALA A 801 -0.85 -13.46 -4.58
C ALA A 801 -1.75 -14.65 -4.93
N ALA A 802 -3.08 -14.48 -4.80
CA ALA A 802 -4.06 -15.49 -5.19
C ALA A 802 -3.98 -15.81 -6.69
N VAL A 803 -4.00 -14.79 -7.56
CA VAL A 803 -3.92 -14.98 -9.02
C VAL A 803 -2.60 -15.62 -9.45
N ALA A 804 -1.48 -15.22 -8.82
CA ALA A 804 -0.18 -15.83 -9.09
C ALA A 804 -0.11 -17.33 -8.72
N THR A 805 -0.91 -17.74 -7.71
CA THR A 805 -1.02 -19.14 -7.28
C THR A 805 -1.86 -19.93 -8.27
N SER A 806 -3.02 -19.43 -8.67
CA SER A 806 -3.91 -20.09 -9.66
C SER A 806 -3.24 -20.34 -11.01
N ARG A 807 -2.32 -19.47 -11.43
CA ARG A 807 -1.50 -19.65 -12.64
C ARG A 807 -0.56 -20.85 -12.59
N LYS A 808 -0.18 -21.35 -11.42
CA LYS A 808 0.73 -22.50 -11.27
C LYS A 808 0.00 -23.85 -11.23
N SER A 809 -1.31 -23.82 -10.98
CA SER A 809 -2.20 -25.00 -10.97
C SER A 809 -2.84 -25.29 -12.35
N HIS A 810 -2.51 -24.50 -13.37
CA HIS A 810 -2.87 -24.70 -14.78
C HIS A 810 -1.60 -24.79 -15.61
#